data_AF-A0A0M0FD62-F1
#
_entry.id   AF-A0A0M0FD62-F1
#
_cell.length_a   1.000
_cell.length_b   1.000
_cell.length_c   1.000
_cell.angle_alpha   90.00
_cell.angle_beta   90.00
_cell.angle_gamma   90.00
#
_symmetry.space_group_name_H-M   'P 1'
#
loop_
_entity.id
_entity.type
_entity.pdbx_description
1 polymer ?
#
loop_
_entity_poly.entity_id
_entity_poly.type
_entity_poly.pdbx_seq_one_letter_code
_entity_poly.pdbx_strand_id
1 'polypeptide(L)'
;MLQIVDQLAPWLGPGQPPFAVATVVAASGSVPRPVGTAMAVRADGAVLGSLSGGCVEGAVHAAALDAIASGASHRETFGYSDEDAFAVGLSCGGTLDVHVQPVLPGDDAARALAAVVARPDGGGEPVALVRRIDGSRRTAALVDDPATASEHAVAAAIRDLVGPDALDAATAQVVAVLRAGGTATVHAAHGAPGAAASPSSHPGPDRAPAHADACDEVEPVTLLVETRLPAPRFLVCGANDFAGALVRHVRLLGYRVTLVDAREVFADARRFPEAEVVVEWPDRYLATEAGAGRIDTRTAVAVLTHDAKFDVPLLRLPPRARAARRRPARGTSDRGGARAPPLAHRPGPRGRHTGRGRRLDHRGARRDPARPGRRRPAERHGRADPRRPAVRVACPPPRDRGRAAPRGGLLMDLSTVTDLVPTADPADWRAGDAWLAGGTVLFSYGSQTLRRLLDLTSAGWPALTVTDDGLEIAATCTVAELWAFEESRQAVSVRERWSALDLVRPCCDSFVASFKIWNTSTVGGNVCTSLPAGPMISLTAALDGVAEVWGPGGTRRTQPVAELVTGELRNTLAPGELLRAIRVPDHALRSRTAFRRLSLSNLGRSGVLLIGRVDPPDAGGGFVLTVTASTRRPVQLRFPADAPPTAADLAAALDAAIPPDLYHDDIHGLPEWRRDMTYRLGEEIRSELLTGLLDGTTSDGGLR
;
A
#
# COMPACT_ATOMS: atom_id res chain seq x y z
N MET A 1 -8.47 18.35 -17.91
CA MET A 1 -8.25 19.14 -19.14
C MET A 1 -6.93 18.83 -19.83
N LEU A 2 -5.82 18.75 -19.08
CA LEU A 2 -4.47 18.64 -19.65
C LEU A 2 -4.26 17.33 -20.44
N GLN A 3 -5.00 16.27 -20.08
CA GLN A 3 -4.95 14.96 -20.73
C GLN A 3 -5.38 14.96 -22.21
N ILE A 4 -6.23 15.90 -22.63
CA ILE A 4 -6.72 16.01 -24.02
C ILE A 4 -6.27 17.31 -24.72
N VAL A 5 -5.32 18.05 -24.12
CA VAL A 5 -4.94 19.40 -24.59
C VAL A 5 -4.48 19.44 -26.05
N ASP A 6 -3.75 18.41 -26.52
CA ASP A 6 -3.29 18.36 -27.91
C ASP A 6 -4.46 18.17 -28.89
N GLN A 7 -5.50 17.44 -28.46
CA GLN A 7 -6.73 17.26 -29.25
C GLN A 7 -7.60 18.51 -29.23
N LEU A 8 -7.49 19.33 -28.19
CA LEU A 8 -8.17 20.62 -28.07
C LEU A 8 -7.53 21.72 -28.92
N ALA A 9 -6.30 21.54 -29.40
CA ALA A 9 -5.59 22.55 -30.18
C ALA A 9 -6.41 23.15 -31.35
N PRO A 10 -7.15 22.35 -32.15
CA PRO A 10 -7.98 22.89 -33.24
C PRO A 10 -9.20 23.68 -32.76
N TRP A 11 -9.62 23.49 -31.50
CA TRP A 11 -10.74 24.20 -30.88
C TRP A 11 -10.30 25.49 -30.18
N LEU A 12 -8.99 25.68 -30.02
CA LEU A 12 -8.37 26.84 -29.39
C LEU A 12 -7.92 27.81 -30.49
N GLY A 13 -8.79 28.77 -30.84
CA GLY A 13 -8.46 29.78 -31.84
C GLY A 13 -9.55 30.84 -32.03
N PRO A 14 -9.21 32.00 -32.62
CA PRO A 14 -10.21 33.02 -32.92
C PRO A 14 -11.28 32.47 -33.87
N GLY A 15 -12.56 32.72 -33.54
CA GLY A 15 -13.70 32.27 -34.35
C GLY A 15 -14.15 30.83 -34.12
N GLN A 16 -13.50 30.08 -33.22
CA GLN A 16 -13.96 28.73 -32.85
C GLN A 16 -15.19 28.81 -31.92
N PRO A 17 -16.16 27.88 -32.04
CA PRO A 17 -17.27 27.78 -31.10
C PRO A 17 -16.79 27.52 -29.67
N PRO A 18 -17.48 28.04 -28.64
CA PRO A 18 -17.14 27.72 -27.26
C PRO A 18 -17.32 26.23 -26.98
N PHE A 19 -16.56 25.73 -26.02
CA PHE A 19 -16.64 24.34 -25.57
C PHE A 19 -16.52 24.28 -24.05
N ALA A 20 -16.94 23.17 -23.45
CA ALA A 20 -16.72 22.87 -22.04
C ALA A 20 -15.89 21.60 -21.89
N VAL A 21 -15.14 21.52 -20.80
CA VAL A 21 -14.37 20.32 -20.45
C VAL A 21 -14.84 19.79 -19.10
N ALA A 22 -15.37 18.58 -19.14
CA ALA A 22 -15.66 17.75 -17.99
C ALA A 22 -14.39 17.01 -17.57
N THR A 23 -13.99 17.09 -16.30
CA THR A 23 -12.81 16.41 -15.75
C THR A 23 -13.17 15.65 -14.49
N VAL A 24 -12.76 14.39 -14.35
CA VAL A 24 -12.88 13.65 -13.10
C VAL A 24 -12.00 14.30 -12.03
N VAL A 25 -12.59 14.79 -10.94
CA VAL A 25 -11.90 15.48 -9.84
C VAL A 25 -11.84 14.64 -8.57
N ALA A 26 -12.74 13.69 -8.39
CA ALA A 26 -12.66 12.68 -7.34
C ALA A 26 -13.24 11.36 -7.84
N ALA A 27 -12.78 10.27 -7.25
CA ALA A 27 -13.28 8.95 -7.53
C ALA A 27 -13.19 8.08 -6.27
N SER A 28 -14.24 7.30 -6.01
CA SER A 28 -14.29 6.31 -4.93
C SER A 28 -14.86 4.98 -5.44
N GLY A 29 -14.46 3.88 -4.80
CA GLY A 29 -14.83 2.54 -5.25
C GLY A 29 -14.16 2.14 -6.57
N SER A 30 -14.78 1.20 -7.29
CA SER A 30 -14.29 0.74 -8.59
C SER A 30 -14.79 1.67 -9.69
N VAL A 31 -13.89 2.45 -10.29
CA VAL A 31 -14.20 3.36 -11.39
C VAL A 31 -13.36 3.04 -12.63
N PRO A 32 -13.89 3.26 -13.84
CA PRO A 32 -13.21 2.88 -15.08
C PRO A 32 -11.99 3.76 -15.41
N ARG A 33 -11.95 5.00 -14.89
CA ARG A 33 -10.92 5.99 -15.21
C ARG A 33 -10.49 6.80 -13.97
N PRO A 34 -9.19 7.17 -13.86
CA PRO A 34 -8.69 7.90 -12.71
C PRO A 34 -9.01 9.40 -12.76
N VAL A 35 -8.78 10.08 -11.63
CA VAL A 35 -8.79 11.56 -11.52
C VAL A 35 -7.89 12.18 -12.58
N GLY A 36 -8.37 13.26 -13.21
CA GLY A 36 -7.72 13.95 -14.32
C GLY A 36 -8.19 13.53 -15.72
N THR A 37 -8.92 12.41 -15.82
CA THR A 37 -9.54 12.00 -17.09
C THR A 37 -10.53 13.06 -17.56
N ALA A 38 -10.49 13.41 -18.84
CA ALA A 38 -11.25 14.53 -19.38
C ALA A 38 -12.05 14.17 -20.63
N MET A 39 -13.18 14.85 -20.79
CA MET A 39 -14.04 14.85 -21.96
C MET A 39 -14.41 16.29 -22.27
N ALA A 40 -14.29 16.70 -23.53
CA ALA A 40 -14.69 18.03 -23.99
C ALA A 40 -15.88 17.93 -24.93
N VAL A 41 -16.78 18.89 -24.81
CA VAL A 41 -17.97 19.03 -25.66
C VAL A 41 -18.02 20.45 -26.17
N ARG A 42 -18.10 20.61 -27.49
CA ARG A 42 -18.21 21.91 -28.15
C ARG A 42 -19.66 22.27 -28.40
N ALA A 43 -19.96 23.56 -28.54
CA ALA A 43 -21.33 24.06 -28.73
C ALA A 43 -22.08 23.49 -29.95
N ASP A 44 -21.35 22.95 -30.93
CA ASP A 44 -21.91 22.25 -32.10
C ASP A 44 -22.17 20.75 -31.86
N GLY A 45 -21.96 20.27 -30.63
CA GLY A 45 -22.13 18.87 -30.23
C GLY A 45 -20.92 17.98 -30.51
N ALA A 46 -19.80 18.53 -31.00
CA ALA A 46 -18.59 17.73 -31.17
C ALA A 46 -18.02 17.29 -29.81
N VAL A 47 -17.54 16.05 -29.72
CA VAL A 47 -17.02 15.43 -28.49
C VAL A 47 -15.57 14.99 -28.68
N LEU A 48 -14.73 15.24 -27.67
CA LEU A 48 -13.37 14.71 -27.55
C LEU A 48 -13.17 14.04 -26.19
N GLY A 49 -12.48 12.91 -26.16
CA GLY A 49 -12.25 12.16 -24.91
C GLY A 49 -13.47 11.37 -24.43
N SER A 50 -13.33 10.75 -23.26
CA SER A 50 -14.37 9.94 -22.60
C SER A 50 -14.02 9.79 -21.12
N LEU A 51 -15.05 9.71 -20.26
CA LEU A 51 -14.86 9.60 -18.80
C LEU A 51 -15.06 8.18 -18.27
N SER A 52 -16.02 7.42 -18.80
CA SER A 52 -16.36 6.08 -18.28
C SER A 52 -16.42 4.98 -19.32
N GLY A 53 -16.45 5.34 -20.61
CA GLY A 53 -16.59 4.41 -21.72
C GLY A 53 -18.04 4.14 -22.14
N GLY A 54 -19.01 4.93 -21.66
CA GLY A 54 -20.39 4.94 -22.16
C GLY A 54 -21.48 5.17 -21.09
N CYS A 55 -21.17 5.03 -19.79
CA CYS A 55 -22.19 5.07 -18.74
C CYS A 55 -22.66 6.48 -18.38
N VAL A 56 -21.79 7.49 -18.44
CA VAL A 56 -22.10 8.86 -17.97
C VAL A 56 -21.98 9.92 -19.05
N GLU A 57 -21.47 9.54 -20.22
CA GLU A 57 -21.16 10.45 -21.33
C GLU A 57 -22.38 11.25 -21.80
N GLY A 58 -23.58 10.67 -21.79
CA GLY A 58 -24.81 11.36 -22.18
C GLY A 58 -25.19 12.50 -21.23
N ALA A 59 -25.16 12.24 -19.91
CA ALA A 59 -25.43 13.27 -18.90
C ALA A 59 -24.35 14.35 -18.90
N VAL A 60 -23.08 13.94 -18.95
CA VAL A 60 -21.94 14.87 -19.03
C VAL A 60 -22.01 15.74 -20.29
N HIS A 61 -22.50 15.19 -21.40
CA HIS A 61 -22.70 15.97 -22.63
C HIS A 61 -23.76 17.06 -22.45
N ALA A 62 -24.91 16.74 -21.84
CA ALA A 62 -25.94 17.73 -21.55
C ALA A 62 -25.42 18.81 -20.57
N ALA A 63 -24.80 18.39 -19.46
CA ALA A 63 -24.17 19.28 -18.48
C ALA A 63 -23.14 20.22 -19.11
N ALA A 64 -22.35 19.73 -20.07
CA ALA A 64 -21.38 20.54 -20.79
C ALA A 64 -22.03 21.61 -21.69
N LEU A 65 -23.13 21.30 -22.36
CA LEU A 65 -23.89 22.30 -23.14
C LEU A 65 -24.53 23.35 -22.23
N ASP A 66 -25.07 22.94 -21.08
CA ASP A 66 -25.63 23.85 -20.08
C ASP A 66 -24.55 24.75 -19.46
N ALA A 67 -23.35 24.22 -19.21
CA ALA A 67 -22.20 25.01 -18.79
C ALA A 67 -21.80 26.06 -19.83
N ILE A 68 -21.83 25.71 -21.13
CA ILE A 68 -21.55 26.67 -22.21
C ILE A 68 -22.61 27.77 -22.24
N ALA A 69 -23.90 27.41 -22.14
CA ALA A 69 -25.00 28.35 -22.20
C ALA A 69 -25.05 29.30 -20.99
N SER A 70 -24.81 28.77 -19.79
CA SER A 70 -24.79 29.55 -18.54
C SER A 70 -23.48 30.33 -18.33
N GLY A 71 -22.39 29.88 -18.95
CA GLY A 71 -21.04 30.37 -18.69
C GLY A 71 -20.49 29.99 -17.31
N ALA A 72 -21.19 29.14 -16.54
CA ALA A 72 -20.83 28.76 -15.18
C ALA A 72 -20.19 27.36 -15.12
N SER A 73 -19.18 27.21 -14.27
CA SER A 73 -18.65 25.89 -13.89
C SER A 73 -19.54 25.25 -12.84
N HIS A 74 -19.64 23.93 -12.84
CA HIS A 74 -20.32 23.17 -11.80
C HIS A 74 -19.68 21.79 -11.61
N ARG A 75 -20.07 21.11 -10.53
CA ARG A 75 -19.67 19.73 -10.23
C ARG A 75 -20.89 18.83 -10.29
N GLU A 76 -20.74 17.68 -10.92
CA GLU A 76 -21.74 16.62 -10.93
C GLU A 76 -21.13 15.35 -10.34
N THR A 77 -21.90 14.67 -9.51
CA THR A 77 -21.53 13.39 -8.91
C THR A 77 -22.33 12.29 -9.56
N PHE A 78 -21.64 11.34 -10.17
CA PHE A 78 -22.22 10.16 -10.79
C PHE A 78 -21.91 8.95 -9.93
N GLY A 79 -22.92 8.36 -9.31
CA GLY A 79 -22.82 7.15 -8.50
C GLY A 79 -23.71 6.03 -9.01
N TYR A 80 -23.67 4.90 -8.33
CA TYR A 80 -24.66 3.84 -8.46
C TYR A 80 -25.72 4.07 -7.37
N SER A 81 -26.96 4.39 -7.73
CA SER A 81 -28.10 4.43 -6.80
C SER A 81 -29.10 3.32 -7.14
N ASP A 82 -29.47 2.51 -6.14
CA ASP A 82 -30.48 1.45 -6.30
C ASP A 82 -31.92 2.03 -6.41
N GLU A 83 -32.11 3.31 -6.11
CA GLU A 83 -33.43 3.97 -6.09
C GLU A 83 -33.91 4.46 -7.47
N ASP A 84 -33.03 4.55 -8.48
CA ASP A 84 -33.40 4.97 -9.84
C ASP A 84 -32.75 4.07 -10.89
N ALA A 85 -33.47 3.01 -11.30
CA ALA A 85 -33.05 2.14 -12.41
C ALA A 85 -32.93 2.87 -13.78
N PHE A 86 -33.31 4.15 -13.84
CA PHE A 86 -33.22 5.03 -15.00
C PHE A 86 -32.22 6.21 -14.82
N ALA A 87 -31.62 6.40 -13.64
CA ALA A 87 -30.60 7.42 -13.43
C ALA A 87 -29.28 7.01 -14.11
N VAL A 88 -28.58 8.01 -14.66
CA VAL A 88 -27.30 7.81 -15.36
C VAL A 88 -26.21 7.47 -14.33
N GLY A 89 -26.01 6.17 -14.07
CA GLY A 89 -25.10 5.67 -13.04
C GLY A 89 -24.00 4.74 -13.56
N LEU A 90 -22.94 4.57 -12.75
CA LEU A 90 -21.80 3.72 -13.08
C LEU A 90 -22.09 2.25 -12.77
N SER A 91 -22.10 1.40 -13.80
CA SER A 91 -22.31 -0.06 -13.64
C SER A 91 -21.20 -0.79 -12.86
N CYS A 92 -20.06 -0.14 -12.62
CA CYS A 92 -18.92 -0.68 -11.90
C CYS A 92 -18.99 -0.50 -10.37
N GLY A 93 -20.04 0.15 -9.84
CA GLY A 93 -20.28 0.28 -8.39
C GLY A 93 -19.41 1.32 -7.67
N GLY A 94 -18.72 2.20 -8.42
CA GLY A 94 -17.99 3.33 -7.87
C GLY A 94 -18.72 4.67 -8.06
N THR A 95 -18.15 5.73 -7.53
CA THR A 95 -18.65 7.11 -7.66
C THR A 95 -17.59 7.99 -8.32
N LEU A 96 -18.00 8.81 -9.29
CA LEU A 96 -17.17 9.82 -9.96
C LEU A 96 -17.71 11.22 -9.66
N ASP A 97 -16.84 12.10 -9.17
CA ASP A 97 -17.10 13.53 -9.19
C ASP A 97 -16.46 14.13 -10.43
N VAL A 98 -17.26 14.86 -11.21
CA VAL A 98 -16.86 15.48 -12.46
C VAL A 98 -17.06 16.98 -12.36
N HIS A 99 -15.99 17.73 -12.56
CA HIS A 99 -16.05 19.18 -12.70
C HIS A 99 -16.20 19.55 -14.18
N VAL A 100 -17.30 20.21 -14.52
CA VAL A 100 -17.63 20.69 -15.86
C VAL A 100 -17.34 22.19 -15.90
N GLN A 101 -16.41 22.59 -16.77
CA GLN A 101 -15.99 23.99 -16.89
C GLN A 101 -16.05 24.45 -18.35
N PRO A 102 -16.80 25.51 -18.67
CA PRO A 102 -16.78 26.13 -19.99
C PRO A 102 -15.45 26.84 -20.22
N VAL A 103 -14.96 26.78 -21.45
CA VAL A 103 -13.74 27.44 -21.93
C VAL A 103 -14.18 28.47 -22.97
N LEU A 104 -14.34 29.72 -22.51
CA LEU A 104 -14.79 30.82 -23.35
C LEU A 104 -13.59 31.65 -23.84
N PRO A 105 -13.69 32.30 -25.01
CA PRO A 105 -12.65 33.19 -25.50
C PRO A 105 -12.29 34.29 -24.47
N GLY A 106 -11.02 34.39 -24.12
CA GLY A 106 -10.51 35.41 -23.19
C GLY A 106 -10.50 35.03 -21.71
N ASP A 107 -10.97 33.83 -21.33
CA ASP A 107 -10.83 33.33 -19.95
C ASP A 107 -9.41 32.81 -19.65
N ASP A 108 -9.06 32.73 -18.35
CA ASP A 108 -7.76 32.18 -17.91
C ASP A 108 -7.55 30.74 -18.37
N ALA A 109 -8.60 29.91 -18.34
CA ALA A 109 -8.53 28.53 -18.81
C ALA A 109 -8.20 28.44 -20.32
N ALA A 110 -8.80 29.30 -21.14
CA ALA A 110 -8.51 29.36 -22.57
C ALA A 110 -7.07 29.83 -22.83
N ARG A 111 -6.62 30.86 -22.09
CA ARG A 111 -5.22 31.35 -22.14
C ARG A 111 -4.23 30.27 -21.72
N ALA A 112 -4.50 29.56 -20.62
CA ALA A 112 -3.62 28.51 -20.11
C ALA A 112 -3.53 27.34 -21.09
N LEU A 113 -4.65 26.88 -21.66
CA LEU A 113 -4.64 25.82 -22.67
C LEU A 113 -3.91 26.26 -23.95
N ALA A 114 -4.16 27.47 -24.45
CA ALA A 114 -3.45 28.02 -25.61
C ALA A 114 -1.94 28.14 -25.34
N ALA A 115 -1.53 28.57 -24.15
CA ALA A 115 -0.13 28.63 -23.74
C ALA A 115 0.52 27.25 -23.68
N VAL A 116 -0.20 26.21 -23.25
CA VAL A 116 0.30 24.82 -23.27
C VAL A 116 0.44 24.30 -24.70
N VAL A 117 -0.52 24.59 -25.59
CA VAL A 117 -0.48 24.17 -27.00
C VAL A 117 0.63 24.89 -27.77
N ALA A 118 0.90 26.15 -27.46
CA ALA A 118 1.92 26.96 -28.14
C ALA A 118 3.37 26.57 -27.80
N ARG A 119 3.59 25.65 -26.86
CA ARG A 119 4.96 25.26 -26.47
C ARG A 119 5.66 24.47 -27.58
N PRO A 120 6.95 24.74 -27.86
CA PRO A 120 7.73 23.98 -28.84
C PRO A 120 7.72 22.47 -28.51
N ASP A 121 7.73 21.61 -29.52
CA ASP A 121 7.75 20.14 -29.43
C ASP A 121 6.46 19.42 -28.98
N GLY A 122 5.27 19.90 -29.40
CA GLY A 122 4.05 19.08 -29.37
C GLY A 122 3.74 18.48 -28.00
N GLY A 123 3.92 19.30 -26.94
CA GLY A 123 3.65 18.93 -25.55
C GLY A 123 4.69 18.01 -24.89
N GLY A 124 5.96 18.13 -25.29
CA GLY A 124 7.10 17.51 -24.60
C GLY A 124 7.59 18.27 -23.36
N GLU A 125 7.36 19.59 -23.28
CA GLU A 125 7.80 20.39 -22.14
C GLU A 125 6.99 20.08 -20.86
N PRO A 126 7.66 19.85 -19.71
CA PRO A 126 6.99 19.58 -18.45
C PRO A 126 6.16 20.77 -17.99
N VAL A 127 4.86 20.58 -17.78
CA VAL A 127 3.94 21.64 -17.30
C VAL A 127 2.87 21.06 -16.40
N ALA A 128 2.44 21.84 -15.41
CA ALA A 128 1.25 21.52 -14.63
C ALA A 128 0.18 22.61 -14.79
N LEU A 129 -1.07 22.19 -14.83
CA LEU A 129 -2.24 23.03 -14.85
C LEU A 129 -2.92 22.94 -13.48
N VAL A 130 -3.02 24.07 -12.78
CA VAL A 130 -3.72 24.18 -11.49
C VAL A 130 -4.99 24.98 -11.71
N ARG A 131 -6.13 24.41 -11.32
CA ARG A 131 -7.45 25.05 -11.47
C ARG A 131 -8.17 25.08 -10.14
N ARG A 132 -8.88 26.17 -9.87
CA ARG A 132 -9.83 26.22 -8.76
C ARG A 132 -11.17 25.65 -9.20
N ILE A 133 -11.76 24.77 -8.39
CA ILE A 133 -12.94 23.95 -8.78
C ILE A 133 -14.13 24.05 -7.81
N ASP A 134 -14.05 24.93 -6.81
CA ASP A 134 -15.07 25.20 -5.78
C ASP A 134 -15.82 26.53 -5.99
N GLY A 135 -15.63 27.20 -7.13
CA GLY A 135 -16.24 28.50 -7.40
C GLY A 135 -16.61 28.70 -8.87
N SER A 136 -17.40 29.74 -9.15
CA SER A 136 -17.88 30.08 -10.50
C SER A 136 -16.79 30.73 -11.38
N ARG A 137 -15.68 31.15 -10.78
CA ARG A 137 -14.56 31.77 -11.51
C ARG A 137 -13.77 30.71 -12.27
N ARG A 138 -13.54 30.96 -13.55
CA ARG A 138 -12.85 30.07 -14.49
C ARG A 138 -11.34 30.32 -14.48
N THR A 139 -10.74 30.21 -13.30
CA THR A 139 -9.31 30.54 -13.08
C THR A 139 -8.42 29.32 -13.25
N ALA A 140 -7.25 29.55 -13.85
CA ALA A 140 -6.25 28.53 -14.07
C ALA A 140 -4.86 29.15 -14.01
N ALA A 141 -3.89 28.42 -13.47
CA ALA A 141 -2.48 28.79 -13.47
C ALA A 141 -1.64 27.66 -14.07
N LEU A 142 -0.54 28.03 -14.70
CA LEU A 142 0.48 27.10 -15.16
C LEU A 142 1.68 27.12 -14.22
N VAL A 143 2.23 25.93 -13.95
CA VAL A 143 3.52 25.78 -13.29
C VAL A 143 4.48 25.13 -14.29
N ASP A 144 5.50 25.87 -14.69
CA ASP A 144 6.59 25.38 -15.53
C ASP A 144 7.51 24.44 -14.73
N ASP A 145 8.06 23.44 -15.42
CA ASP A 145 8.99 22.47 -14.84
C ASP A 145 8.54 21.89 -13.49
N PRO A 146 7.32 21.35 -13.37
CA PRO A 146 6.72 21.01 -12.07
C PRO A 146 7.51 19.95 -11.29
N ALA A 147 8.31 19.12 -11.98
CA ALA A 147 9.18 18.15 -11.33
C ALA A 147 10.31 18.81 -10.50
N THR A 148 10.71 20.04 -10.83
CA THR A 148 11.83 20.77 -10.22
C THR A 148 11.44 22.12 -9.61
N ALA A 149 10.26 22.66 -9.93
CA ALA A 149 9.75 23.95 -9.45
C ALA A 149 9.96 24.15 -7.94
N SER A 150 10.47 25.33 -7.57
CA SER A 150 10.64 25.72 -6.17
C SER A 150 9.27 26.01 -5.54
N GLU A 151 9.16 25.87 -4.22
CA GLU A 151 7.93 26.24 -3.49
C GLU A 151 7.56 27.70 -3.76
N HIS A 152 8.54 28.59 -3.87
CA HIS A 152 8.32 30.00 -4.19
C HIS A 152 7.72 30.21 -5.59
N ALA A 153 8.18 29.46 -6.60
CA ALA A 153 7.62 29.53 -7.95
C ALA A 153 6.17 29.00 -7.98
N VAL A 154 5.89 27.92 -7.25
CA VAL A 154 4.53 27.38 -7.13
C VAL A 154 3.61 28.38 -6.42
N ALA A 155 4.04 28.95 -5.29
CA ALA A 155 3.29 29.96 -4.57
C ALA A 155 3.01 31.20 -5.42
N ALA A 156 3.98 31.64 -6.24
CA ALA A 156 3.77 32.76 -7.16
C ALA A 156 2.71 32.44 -8.22
N ALA A 157 2.73 31.23 -8.79
CA ALA A 157 1.79 30.82 -9.83
C ALA A 157 0.35 30.67 -9.32
N ILE A 158 0.15 30.15 -8.10
CA ILE A 158 -1.20 29.86 -7.57
C ILE A 158 -1.78 30.99 -6.72
N ARG A 159 -1.04 32.09 -6.50
CA ARG A 159 -1.44 33.19 -5.61
C ARG A 159 -2.86 33.69 -5.86
N ASP A 160 -3.19 33.92 -7.12
CA ASP A 160 -4.47 34.48 -7.54
C ASP A 160 -5.62 33.45 -7.50
N LEU A 161 -5.31 32.16 -7.32
CA LEU A 161 -6.31 31.09 -7.19
C LEU A 161 -6.84 30.97 -5.76
N VAL A 162 -5.95 31.01 -4.76
CA VAL A 162 -6.24 30.63 -3.36
C VAL A 162 -6.39 31.81 -2.40
N GLY A 163 -5.87 33.00 -2.74
CA GLY A 163 -5.80 34.12 -1.81
C GLY A 163 -4.68 33.94 -0.75
N PRO A 164 -4.34 35.00 0.00
CA PRO A 164 -3.17 35.00 0.88
C PRO A 164 -3.29 34.00 2.04
N ASP A 165 -4.48 33.83 2.62
CA ASP A 165 -4.66 33.05 3.85
C ASP A 165 -4.54 31.54 3.65
N ALA A 166 -4.83 31.05 2.44
CA ALA A 166 -4.70 29.62 2.08
C ALA A 166 -3.42 29.33 1.28
N LEU A 167 -2.61 30.34 0.95
CA LEU A 167 -1.50 30.21 0.00
C LEU A 167 -0.44 29.21 0.44
N ASP A 168 -0.03 29.24 1.71
CA ASP A 168 1.03 28.37 2.22
C ASP A 168 0.59 26.89 2.23
N ALA A 169 -0.62 26.63 2.74
CA ALA A 169 -1.20 25.30 2.76
C ALA A 169 -1.42 24.74 1.35
N ALA A 170 -1.94 25.56 0.43
CA ALA A 170 -2.11 25.21 -0.96
C ALA A 170 -0.76 24.92 -1.65
N THR A 171 0.24 25.78 -1.43
CA THR A 171 1.59 25.61 -2.01
C THR A 171 2.19 24.29 -1.60
N ALA A 172 2.15 23.95 -0.30
CA ALA A 172 2.69 22.69 0.20
C ALA A 172 2.01 21.47 -0.42
N GLN A 173 0.67 21.47 -0.51
CA GLN A 173 -0.08 20.35 -1.10
C GLN A 173 0.14 20.24 -2.62
N VAL A 174 0.10 21.36 -3.35
CA VAL A 174 0.37 21.39 -4.79
C VAL A 174 1.79 20.86 -5.06
N VAL A 175 2.81 21.34 -4.33
CA VAL A 175 4.19 20.85 -4.45
C VAL A 175 4.25 19.34 -4.23
N ALA A 176 3.54 18.79 -3.24
CA ALA A 176 3.52 17.35 -3.02
C ALA A 176 2.98 16.57 -4.23
N VAL A 177 1.89 17.05 -4.85
CA VAL A 177 1.32 16.45 -6.07
C VAL A 177 2.28 16.55 -7.25
N LEU A 178 2.89 17.73 -7.45
CA LEU A 178 3.85 17.96 -8.53
C LEU A 178 5.09 17.05 -8.40
N ARG A 179 5.61 16.88 -7.18
CA ARG A 179 6.77 16.00 -6.91
C ARG A 179 6.45 14.52 -7.06
N ALA A 180 5.20 14.12 -6.84
CA ALA A 180 4.73 12.78 -7.18
C ALA A 180 4.56 12.60 -8.70
N GLY A 181 4.39 13.68 -9.45
CA GLY A 181 4.09 13.68 -10.89
C GLY A 181 2.73 13.07 -11.19
N GLY A 182 1.77 13.27 -10.29
CA GLY A 182 0.41 12.78 -10.40
C GLY A 182 -0.59 13.89 -10.75
N THR A 183 -1.86 13.51 -10.82
CA THR A 183 -2.99 14.42 -10.90
C THR A 183 -3.87 14.18 -9.68
N ALA A 184 -4.23 15.23 -8.96
CA ALA A 184 -5.00 15.12 -7.72
C ALA A 184 -5.76 16.40 -7.41
N THR A 185 -6.80 16.26 -6.60
CA THR A 185 -7.52 17.38 -5.98
C THR A 185 -6.92 17.65 -4.60
N VAL A 186 -6.67 18.92 -4.29
CA VAL A 186 -6.13 19.39 -3.02
C VAL A 186 -7.12 20.34 -2.35
N HIS A 187 -7.22 20.26 -1.03
CA HIS A 187 -8.12 21.08 -0.22
C HIS A 187 -7.27 21.91 0.75
N ALA A 188 -7.15 23.20 0.47
CA ALA A 188 -6.37 24.13 1.27
C ALA A 188 -7.27 24.85 2.26
N ALA A 189 -7.14 24.52 3.54
CA ALA A 189 -7.78 25.28 4.60
C ALA A 189 -7.18 26.68 4.70
N HIS A 190 -8.00 27.68 5.02
CA HIS A 190 -7.55 29.01 5.38
C HIS A 190 -6.71 28.91 6.65
N GLY A 191 -5.45 29.35 6.62
CA GLY A 191 -4.59 29.36 7.78
C GLY A 191 -5.18 30.26 8.86
N ALA A 192 -5.35 29.75 10.07
CA ALA A 192 -5.56 30.62 11.23
C ALA A 192 -4.33 31.54 11.37
N PRO A 193 -4.50 32.86 11.55
CA PRO A 193 -3.36 33.76 11.67
C PRO A 193 -2.56 33.42 12.95
N GLY A 194 -1.36 32.89 12.77
CA GLY A 194 -0.26 32.91 13.75
C GLY A 194 -0.43 32.07 15.02
N ALA A 195 -0.14 30.76 14.95
CA ALA A 195 0.24 29.98 16.14
C ALA A 195 1.77 29.81 16.19
N ALA A 196 2.46 30.93 16.37
CA ALA A 196 3.84 30.97 16.84
C ALA A 196 3.87 31.70 18.20
N ALA A 197 3.51 30.99 19.28
CA ALA A 197 3.91 31.32 20.65
C ALA A 197 3.68 30.11 21.57
N SER A 198 4.70 29.82 22.37
CA SER A 198 4.79 28.73 23.35
C SER A 198 4.04 29.05 24.68
N PRO A 199 4.01 28.13 25.67
CA PRO A 199 2.85 27.86 26.52
C PRO A 199 2.78 28.72 27.79
N SER A 200 1.56 29.01 28.28
CA SER A 200 1.22 29.04 29.71
C SER A 200 -0.22 29.56 29.96
N SER A 201 -0.74 29.14 31.12
CA SER A 201 -1.91 29.63 31.87
C SER A 201 -3.29 29.00 31.57
N HIS A 202 -3.75 28.24 32.56
CA HIS A 202 -5.13 27.80 32.77
C HIS A 202 -6.09 28.99 32.93
N PRO A 203 -7.36 28.82 32.52
CA PRO A 203 -8.50 29.36 33.24
C PRO A 203 -9.39 28.23 33.80
N GLY A 204 -9.82 28.38 35.05
CA GLY A 204 -10.63 27.43 35.80
C GLY A 204 -12.10 27.33 35.35
N PRO A 205 -12.88 26.47 36.01
CA PRO A 205 -14.23 26.12 35.60
C PRO A 205 -15.23 27.07 36.26
N ASP A 206 -15.61 28.14 35.56
CA ASP A 206 -16.92 28.78 35.77
C ASP A 206 -17.16 29.85 34.71
N ARG A 207 -17.80 29.42 33.61
CA ARG A 207 -18.62 30.23 32.71
C ARG A 207 -19.17 29.29 31.63
N ALA A 208 -20.43 28.91 31.77
CA ALA A 208 -21.19 28.35 30.66
C ALA A 208 -21.23 29.38 29.52
N PRO A 209 -20.84 29.04 28.28
CA PRO A 209 -21.16 29.88 27.14
C PRO A 209 -22.57 29.52 26.65
N ALA A 210 -23.40 30.55 26.64
CA ALA A 210 -24.65 30.58 25.91
C ALA A 210 -24.42 30.25 24.43
N HIS A 211 -25.43 29.64 23.82
CA HIS A 211 -25.55 29.46 22.37
C HIS A 211 -25.11 30.72 21.61
N ALA A 212 -24.00 30.60 20.89
CA ALA A 212 -23.60 31.52 19.83
C ALA A 212 -23.44 30.68 18.56
N ASP A 213 -24.53 30.65 17.78
CA ASP A 213 -24.51 30.34 16.36
C ASP A 213 -23.53 31.25 15.62
N ALA A 214 -23.01 30.73 14.50
CA ALA A 214 -22.08 31.34 13.54
C ALA A 214 -20.59 31.31 13.93
N CYS A 215 -19.99 30.12 13.87
CA CYS A 215 -18.69 30.03 13.19
C CYS A 215 -19.00 30.06 11.69
N ASP A 216 -18.73 31.16 11.00
CA ASP A 216 -18.63 31.13 9.54
C ASP A 216 -17.51 30.13 9.19
N GLU A 217 -17.87 28.89 8.91
CA GLU A 217 -16.94 27.89 8.37
C GLU A 217 -16.48 28.40 7.01
N VAL A 218 -15.32 29.04 6.96
CA VAL A 218 -14.75 29.48 5.69
C VAL A 218 -14.38 28.23 4.89
N GLU A 219 -15.23 27.86 3.92
CA GLU A 219 -15.06 26.67 3.10
C GLU A 219 -13.64 26.58 2.52
N PRO A 220 -12.96 25.43 2.60
CA PRO A 220 -11.59 25.28 2.14
C PRO A 220 -11.48 25.46 0.63
N VAL A 221 -10.40 26.10 0.18
CA VAL A 221 -10.17 26.27 -1.26
C VAL A 221 -9.82 24.93 -1.91
N THR A 222 -10.57 24.54 -2.94
CA THR A 222 -10.35 23.28 -3.67
C THR A 222 -9.70 23.54 -5.01
N LEU A 223 -8.51 22.95 -5.20
CA LEU A 223 -7.76 23.01 -6.46
C LEU A 223 -7.63 21.62 -7.09
N LEU A 224 -7.77 21.54 -8.41
CA LEU A 224 -7.33 20.39 -9.20
C LEU A 224 -5.94 20.68 -9.77
N VAL A 225 -4.98 19.79 -9.50
CA VAL A 225 -3.62 19.84 -10.04
C VAL A 225 -3.47 18.74 -11.06
N GLU A 226 -3.26 19.09 -12.33
CA GLU A 226 -3.01 18.16 -13.43
C GLU A 226 -1.56 18.31 -13.90
N THR A 227 -0.80 17.22 -13.99
CA THR A 227 0.60 17.27 -14.46
C THR A 227 0.79 16.60 -15.82
N ARG A 228 1.57 17.22 -16.69
CA ARG A 228 2.10 16.64 -17.93
C ARG A 228 3.60 16.66 -17.83
N LEU A 229 4.17 15.50 -17.54
CA LEU A 229 5.60 15.32 -17.34
C LEU A 229 6.14 14.29 -18.35
N PRO A 230 7.39 14.42 -18.78
CA PRO A 230 8.08 13.33 -19.45
C PRO A 230 8.05 12.05 -18.60
N ALA A 231 8.11 10.92 -19.30
CA ALA A 231 8.27 9.60 -18.69
C ALA A 231 9.40 9.63 -17.63
N PRO A 232 9.15 9.11 -16.42
CA PRO A 232 10.17 9.09 -15.38
C PRO A 232 11.37 8.26 -15.83
N ARG A 233 12.56 8.61 -15.32
CA ARG A 233 13.80 7.95 -15.73
C ARG A 233 14.11 6.74 -14.86
N PHE A 234 14.65 5.70 -15.47
CA PHE A 234 15.17 4.55 -14.75
C PHE A 234 16.60 4.27 -15.20
N LEU A 235 17.55 4.46 -14.29
CA LEU A 235 18.97 4.28 -14.55
C LEU A 235 19.40 2.89 -14.10
N VAL A 236 19.91 2.07 -15.03
CA VAL A 236 20.41 0.71 -14.77
C VAL A 236 21.93 0.75 -14.82
N CYS A 237 22.58 0.77 -13.65
CA CYS A 237 24.03 0.81 -13.55
C CYS A 237 24.59 -0.62 -13.53
N GLY A 238 25.06 -1.12 -14.67
CA GLY A 238 25.64 -2.46 -14.81
C GLY A 238 25.02 -3.27 -15.95
N ALA A 239 25.79 -3.50 -17.01
CA ALA A 239 25.38 -4.14 -18.26
C ALA A 239 25.49 -5.68 -18.22
N ASN A 240 24.78 -6.32 -17.30
CA ASN A 240 24.73 -7.79 -17.17
C ASN A 240 23.42 -8.38 -17.73
N ASP A 241 23.33 -9.71 -17.80
CA ASP A 241 22.15 -10.36 -18.40
C ASP A 241 20.85 -10.12 -17.61
N PHE A 242 20.94 -9.87 -16.30
CA PHE A 242 19.79 -9.46 -15.49
C PHE A 242 19.30 -8.06 -15.83
N ALA A 243 20.20 -7.17 -16.26
CA ALA A 243 19.84 -5.83 -16.74
C ALA A 243 18.92 -5.93 -17.96
N GLY A 244 19.14 -6.90 -18.86
CA GLY A 244 18.29 -7.10 -20.04
C GLY A 244 16.86 -7.48 -19.68
N ALA A 245 16.68 -8.35 -18.68
CA ALA A 245 15.36 -8.68 -18.16
C ALA A 245 14.72 -7.47 -17.44
N LEU A 246 15.48 -6.72 -16.66
CA LEU A 246 14.97 -5.56 -15.92
C LEU A 246 14.51 -4.43 -16.86
N VAL A 247 15.31 -4.11 -17.88
CA VAL A 247 15.01 -3.07 -18.89
C VAL A 247 13.62 -3.29 -19.50
N ARG A 248 13.31 -4.52 -19.93
CA ARG A 248 12.01 -4.91 -20.50
C ARG A 248 10.84 -4.61 -19.56
N HIS A 249 10.93 -5.06 -18.31
CA HIS A 249 9.85 -4.88 -17.34
C HIS A 249 9.67 -3.41 -16.97
N VAL A 250 10.76 -2.68 -16.80
CA VAL A 250 10.73 -1.27 -16.43
C VAL A 250 10.17 -0.40 -17.57
N ARG A 251 10.46 -0.75 -18.83
CA ARG A 251 9.89 -0.07 -19.99
C ARG A 251 8.37 -0.23 -20.06
N LEU A 252 7.84 -1.42 -19.75
CA LEU A 252 6.40 -1.68 -19.66
C LEU A 252 5.70 -0.83 -18.58
N LEU A 253 6.43 -0.42 -17.53
CA LEU A 253 5.92 0.47 -16.49
C LEU A 253 5.93 1.96 -16.89
N GLY A 254 6.31 2.27 -18.14
CA GLY A 254 6.29 3.62 -18.67
C GLY A 254 7.56 4.44 -18.40
N TYR A 255 8.63 3.83 -17.88
CA TYR A 255 9.90 4.54 -17.67
C TYR A 255 10.70 4.72 -18.97
N ARG A 256 11.49 5.79 -19.02
CA ARG A 256 12.62 5.94 -19.96
C ARG A 256 13.86 5.32 -19.34
N VAL A 257 14.40 4.27 -19.96
CA VAL A 257 15.48 3.47 -19.38
C VAL A 257 16.83 3.84 -19.99
N THR A 258 17.79 4.18 -19.14
CA THR A 258 19.20 4.38 -19.54
C THR A 258 20.06 3.37 -18.80
N LEU A 259 20.81 2.56 -19.55
CA LEU A 259 21.73 1.55 -19.04
C LEU A 259 23.16 2.07 -19.13
N VAL A 260 23.85 2.08 -18.00
CA VAL A 260 25.17 2.70 -17.83
C VAL A 260 26.16 1.67 -17.32
N ASP A 261 27.27 1.45 -18.04
CA ASP A 261 28.37 0.61 -17.58
C ASP A 261 29.70 1.17 -18.10
N ALA A 262 30.75 1.15 -17.28
CA ALA A 262 32.06 1.68 -17.68
C ALA A 262 32.79 0.80 -18.70
N ARG A 263 32.32 -0.43 -18.91
CA ARG A 263 32.97 -1.41 -19.77
C ARG A 263 32.26 -1.48 -21.12
N GLU A 264 32.90 -0.92 -22.13
CA GLU A 264 32.42 -0.86 -23.53
C GLU A 264 31.98 -2.23 -24.06
N VAL A 265 32.72 -3.30 -23.73
CA VAL A 265 32.40 -4.67 -24.15
C VAL A 265 31.02 -5.15 -23.65
N PHE A 266 30.57 -4.67 -22.49
CA PHE A 266 29.29 -5.07 -21.92
C PHE A 266 28.16 -4.12 -22.31
N ALA A 267 28.42 -2.81 -22.38
CA ALA A 267 27.47 -1.76 -22.77
C ALA A 267 27.30 -1.67 -24.30
N ASP A 268 26.79 -2.75 -24.89
CA ASP A 268 26.46 -2.84 -26.33
C ASP A 268 24.95 -2.64 -26.55
N ALA A 269 24.59 -1.61 -27.33
CA ALA A 269 23.20 -1.30 -27.69
C ALA A 269 22.46 -2.48 -28.34
N ARG A 270 23.16 -3.37 -29.05
CA ARG A 270 22.58 -4.57 -29.67
C ARG A 270 22.09 -5.58 -28.62
N ARG A 271 22.68 -5.61 -27.42
CA ARG A 271 22.26 -6.47 -26.30
C ARG A 271 21.05 -5.90 -25.55
N PHE A 272 20.85 -4.58 -25.63
CA PHE A 272 19.81 -3.86 -24.90
C PHE A 272 19.05 -2.89 -25.82
N PRO A 273 18.34 -3.39 -26.85
CA PRO A 273 17.68 -2.54 -27.85
C PRO A 273 16.55 -1.66 -27.29
N GLU A 274 16.10 -1.93 -26.07
CA GLU A 274 15.00 -1.22 -25.40
C GLU A 274 15.47 -0.16 -24.40
N ALA A 275 16.78 0.05 -24.26
CA ALA A 275 17.38 1.07 -23.42
C ALA A 275 18.35 1.96 -24.20
N GLU A 276 18.49 3.21 -23.77
CA GLU A 276 19.64 4.03 -24.13
C GLU A 276 20.88 3.44 -23.43
N VAL A 277 21.91 3.07 -24.18
CA VAL A 277 23.12 2.45 -23.62
C VAL A 277 24.26 3.45 -23.63
N VAL A 278 24.85 3.67 -22.45
CA VAL A 278 25.92 4.65 -22.22
C VAL A 278 27.14 3.96 -21.64
N VAL A 279 28.30 4.17 -22.29
CA VAL A 279 29.60 3.70 -21.81
C VAL A 279 30.23 4.78 -20.92
N GLU A 280 30.00 4.71 -19.61
CA GLU A 280 30.54 5.67 -18.64
C GLU A 280 30.55 5.06 -17.22
N TRP A 281 31.38 5.61 -16.35
CA TRP A 281 31.35 5.32 -14.91
C TRP A 281 29.99 5.74 -14.31
N PRO A 282 29.24 4.81 -13.69
CA PRO A 282 27.89 5.11 -13.22
C PRO A 282 27.77 6.32 -12.28
N ASP A 283 28.75 6.54 -11.41
CA ASP A 283 28.80 7.67 -10.49
C ASP A 283 29.01 9.00 -11.23
N ARG A 284 29.88 9.02 -12.24
CA ARG A 284 30.11 10.21 -13.07
C ARG A 284 28.89 10.55 -13.88
N TYR A 285 28.27 9.55 -14.53
CA TYR A 285 27.03 9.75 -15.27
C TYR A 285 25.93 10.31 -14.37
N LEU A 286 25.69 9.68 -13.20
CA LEU A 286 24.65 10.14 -12.28
C LEU A 286 24.92 11.56 -11.77
N ALA A 287 26.18 11.92 -11.50
CA ALA A 287 26.56 13.26 -11.07
C ALA A 287 26.33 14.30 -12.18
N THR A 288 26.67 13.98 -13.44
CA THR A 288 26.42 14.85 -14.60
C THR A 288 24.92 15.05 -14.83
N GLU A 289 24.12 13.98 -14.79
CA GLU A 289 22.68 14.07 -14.95
C GLU A 289 22.01 14.86 -13.81
N ALA A 290 22.50 14.70 -12.57
CA ALA A 290 22.04 15.51 -11.43
C ALA A 290 22.43 16.99 -11.60
N GLY A 291 23.68 17.27 -11.98
CA GLY A 291 24.17 18.64 -12.19
C GLY A 291 23.47 19.36 -13.33
N ALA A 292 22.99 18.62 -14.33
CA ALA A 292 22.19 19.15 -15.43
C ALA A 292 20.68 19.21 -15.14
N GLY A 293 20.24 18.90 -13.91
CA GLY A 293 18.82 18.96 -13.53
C GLY A 293 17.94 17.88 -14.19
N ARG A 294 18.53 16.85 -14.81
CA ARG A 294 17.80 15.79 -15.52
C ARG A 294 17.37 14.62 -14.63
N ILE A 295 17.46 14.78 -13.31
CA ILE A 295 17.03 13.83 -12.29
C ILE A 295 16.01 14.52 -11.40
N ASP A 296 14.88 13.85 -11.22
CA ASP A 296 13.79 14.30 -10.35
C ASP A 296 13.46 13.24 -9.28
N THR A 297 12.45 13.53 -8.44
CA THR A 297 11.97 12.63 -7.37
C THR A 297 11.40 11.30 -7.88
N ARG A 298 11.03 11.23 -9.16
CA ARG A 298 10.44 10.05 -9.82
C ARG A 298 11.50 9.15 -10.46
N THR A 299 12.73 9.66 -10.58
CA THR A 299 13.85 8.93 -11.14
C THR A 299 14.22 7.74 -10.23
N ALA A 300 14.46 6.58 -10.82
CA ALA A 300 14.86 5.38 -10.10
C ALA A 300 16.25 4.91 -10.56
N VAL A 301 17.05 4.36 -9.63
CA VAL A 301 18.39 3.84 -9.93
C VAL A 301 18.52 2.40 -9.45
N ALA A 302 18.78 1.48 -10.38
CA ALA A 302 19.13 0.08 -10.10
C ALA A 302 20.62 -0.13 -10.27
N VAL A 303 21.27 -0.68 -9.24
CA VAL A 303 22.72 -0.91 -9.26
C VAL A 303 23.00 -2.41 -9.36
N LEU A 304 23.64 -2.82 -10.45
CA LEU A 304 23.85 -4.21 -10.88
C LEU A 304 25.33 -4.53 -11.21
N THR A 305 26.27 -3.62 -10.93
CA THR A 305 27.67 -3.78 -11.35
C THR A 305 28.47 -4.81 -10.54
N HIS A 306 28.06 -5.12 -9.31
CA HIS A 306 28.69 -6.06 -8.35
C HIS A 306 30.19 -5.86 -8.07
N ASP A 307 30.80 -4.82 -8.62
CA ASP A 307 32.19 -4.45 -8.41
C ASP A 307 32.24 -3.19 -7.55
N ALA A 308 32.92 -3.30 -6.41
CA ALA A 308 33.08 -2.22 -5.45
C ALA A 308 33.65 -0.92 -6.08
N LYS A 309 34.42 -1.03 -7.17
CA LYS A 309 34.97 0.10 -7.91
C LYS A 309 33.90 1.03 -8.49
N PHE A 310 32.78 0.49 -8.95
CA PHE A 310 31.66 1.28 -9.48
C PHE A 310 30.57 1.48 -8.43
N ASP A 311 30.31 0.45 -7.63
CA ASP A 311 29.22 0.40 -6.68
C ASP A 311 29.39 1.37 -5.51
N VAL A 312 30.60 1.49 -4.95
CA VAL A 312 30.83 2.33 -3.76
C VAL A 312 30.81 3.82 -4.10
N PRO A 313 31.50 4.32 -5.15
CA PRO A 313 31.41 5.72 -5.56
C PRO A 313 29.98 6.14 -5.90
N LEU A 314 29.26 5.31 -6.67
CA LEU A 314 27.86 5.54 -7.02
C LEU A 314 26.99 5.66 -5.77
N LEU A 315 27.29 4.90 -4.71
CA LEU A 315 26.64 4.94 -3.39
C LEU A 315 27.16 5.98 -2.38
N ARG A 316 28.16 6.79 -2.74
CA ARG A 316 28.61 7.92 -1.91
C ARG A 316 28.05 9.31 -2.28
N LEU A 317 27.67 9.55 -3.53
CA LEU A 317 26.81 10.69 -3.96
C LEU A 317 25.62 11.02 -3.00
N PRO A 318 25.16 12.28 -2.93
CA PRO A 318 24.07 12.67 -2.03
C PRO A 318 22.75 11.93 -2.33
N PRO A 319 21.88 11.72 -1.31
CA PRO A 319 20.54 11.14 -1.53
C PRO A 319 19.69 11.90 -2.54
N ARG A 320 19.88 13.23 -2.66
CA ARG A 320 19.20 14.06 -3.66
C ARG A 320 19.61 13.77 -5.10
N ALA A 321 20.81 13.20 -5.31
CA ALA A 321 21.24 12.68 -6.60
C ALA A 321 20.79 11.22 -6.83
N ARG A 322 20.15 10.59 -5.83
CA ARG A 322 19.67 9.21 -5.85
C ARG A 322 18.18 9.14 -5.49
N ALA A 323 17.33 9.52 -6.42
CA ALA A 323 15.91 9.29 -6.23
C ALA A 323 15.61 7.77 -6.13
N ALA A 324 14.72 7.45 -5.19
CA ALA A 324 14.19 6.13 -4.76
C ALA A 324 15.19 4.95 -4.60
N ARG A 325 15.49 4.60 -3.34
CA ARG A 325 16.26 3.40 -2.97
C ARG A 325 15.53 2.09 -3.34
N ARG A 326 16.05 1.33 -4.31
CA ARG A 326 16.08 -0.14 -4.26
C ARG A 326 17.39 -0.66 -4.83
N ARG A 327 18.28 -1.13 -3.96
CA ARG A 327 19.54 -1.75 -4.38
C ARG A 327 19.49 -3.27 -4.20
N PRO A 328 19.79 -4.07 -5.23
CA PRO A 328 20.27 -5.43 -5.09
C PRO A 328 21.79 -5.44 -5.27
N ALA A 329 22.57 -5.58 -4.18
CA ALA A 329 23.99 -5.90 -4.30
C ALA A 329 24.18 -7.38 -3.96
N ARG A 330 24.52 -8.21 -4.96
CA ARG A 330 25.11 -9.54 -4.79
C ARG A 330 26.61 -9.38 -5.08
N GLY A 331 27.45 -9.59 -4.07
CA GLY A 331 28.89 -9.76 -4.21
C GLY A 331 29.34 -10.79 -3.18
N THR A 332 29.78 -11.94 -3.66
CA THR A 332 30.40 -13.00 -2.86
C THR A 332 31.78 -12.52 -2.41
N SER A 333 31.98 -12.31 -1.10
CA SER A 333 33.30 -12.05 -0.55
C SER A 333 33.95 -13.37 -0.13
N ASP A 334 34.89 -13.86 -0.93
CA ASP A 334 36.04 -14.58 -0.38
C ASP A 334 37.30 -14.27 -1.21
N ARG A 335 38.05 -13.27 -0.77
CA ARG A 335 39.52 -13.15 -0.92
C ARG A 335 40.02 -12.31 0.24
N GLY A 336 40.76 -12.95 1.13
CA GLY A 336 41.24 -12.37 2.38
C GLY A 336 42.44 -11.42 2.25
N GLY A 337 42.71 -10.77 3.38
CA GLY A 337 44.06 -10.58 3.94
C GLY A 337 44.92 -9.44 3.40
N ALA A 338 44.85 -8.27 4.03
CA ALA A 338 46.03 -7.43 4.28
C ALA A 338 45.81 -6.53 5.51
N ARG A 339 46.73 -6.62 6.47
CA ARG A 339 46.82 -5.83 7.72
C ARG A 339 47.46 -4.46 7.46
N ALA A 340 46.99 -3.40 8.13
CA ALA A 340 47.74 -2.17 8.48
C ALA A 340 46.98 -1.35 9.57
N PRO A 341 47.64 -0.46 10.36
CA PRO A 341 47.47 -0.31 11.83
C PRO A 341 46.50 0.82 12.30
N PRO A 342 46.24 0.98 13.62
CA PRO A 342 45.14 1.80 14.13
C PRO A 342 45.53 3.26 14.35
N LEU A 343 44.60 4.18 14.08
CA LEU A 343 44.64 5.57 14.55
C LEU A 343 43.34 5.95 15.26
N ALA A 344 43.51 6.84 16.22
CA ALA A 344 42.76 6.99 17.46
C ALA A 344 41.37 7.66 17.37
N HIS A 345 40.63 7.49 18.46
CA HIS A 345 39.29 7.97 18.82
C HIS A 345 38.98 9.47 18.59
N ARG A 346 37.76 9.76 18.08
CA ARG A 346 36.71 10.61 18.72
C ARG A 346 35.36 10.57 17.94
N PRO A 347 34.22 10.99 18.54
CA PRO A 347 32.93 10.27 18.45
C PRO A 347 32.04 10.72 17.29
N GLY A 348 31.30 9.77 16.69
CA GLY A 348 30.28 10.02 15.67
C GLY A 348 28.86 9.67 16.17
N PRO A 349 27.82 10.32 15.64
CA PRO A 349 26.42 10.02 15.97
C PRO A 349 25.98 8.69 15.31
N ARG A 350 25.43 7.80 16.13
CA ARG A 350 24.80 6.50 15.79
C ARG A 350 23.33 6.76 15.42
N GLY A 351 22.64 6.05 14.53
CA GLY A 351 22.95 4.89 13.69
C GLY A 351 21.91 4.81 12.55
N ARG A 352 22.32 4.30 11.39
CA ARG A 352 21.51 4.17 10.16
C ARG A 352 21.27 2.69 9.88
N HIS A 353 20.01 2.25 9.81
CA HIS A 353 19.64 0.88 9.43
C HIS A 353 18.93 0.84 8.07
N THR A 354 19.27 -0.17 7.26
CA THR A 354 18.95 -0.32 5.84
C THR A 354 17.85 -1.36 5.61
N GLY A 355 16.70 -0.95 5.05
CA GLY A 355 15.62 -1.84 4.60
C GLY A 355 15.86 -2.43 3.19
N ARG A 356 15.55 -3.72 3.01
CA ARG A 356 15.81 -4.51 1.78
C ARG A 356 14.56 -4.61 0.89
N GLY A 357 14.75 -4.48 -0.43
CA GLY A 357 13.75 -4.76 -1.46
C GLY A 357 13.62 -6.26 -1.77
N ARG A 358 12.44 -6.64 -2.31
CA ARG A 358 12.03 -8.01 -2.65
C ARG A 358 13.00 -8.72 -3.61
N ARG A 359 13.27 -10.01 -3.35
CA ARG A 359 13.87 -10.96 -4.30
C ARG A 359 12.78 -11.78 -4.97
N LEU A 360 12.82 -11.85 -6.30
CA LEU A 360 12.14 -12.85 -7.12
C LEU A 360 13.25 -13.55 -7.90
N ASP A 361 13.43 -14.85 -7.70
CA ASP A 361 14.40 -15.66 -8.43
C ASP A 361 13.74 -16.12 -9.75
N HIS A 362 14.18 -15.57 -10.88
CA HIS A 362 13.94 -16.14 -12.20
C HIS A 362 15.16 -16.95 -12.62
N ARG A 363 15.05 -18.29 -12.59
CA ARG A 363 15.90 -19.15 -13.42
C ARG A 363 15.27 -19.24 -14.80
N GLY A 364 16.01 -18.84 -15.82
CA GLY A 364 15.56 -18.79 -17.20
C GLY A 364 15.21 -20.17 -17.74
N ALA A 365 13.97 -20.32 -18.19
CA ALA A 365 13.57 -21.31 -19.19
C ALA A 365 12.95 -20.54 -20.36
N ARG A 366 13.67 -20.51 -21.49
CA ARG A 366 13.13 -20.01 -22.76
C ARG A 366 11.94 -20.90 -23.15
N ARG A 367 10.75 -20.33 -23.28
CA ARG A 367 9.64 -20.93 -24.03
C ARG A 367 9.60 -20.26 -25.40
N ASP A 368 9.87 -21.05 -26.44
CA ASP A 368 9.80 -20.65 -27.84
C ASP A 368 8.34 -20.76 -28.35
N PRO A 369 7.86 -19.89 -29.25
CA PRO A 369 6.51 -19.96 -29.79
C PRO A 369 6.42 -20.88 -31.02
N ALA A 370 5.20 -21.33 -31.28
CA ALA A 370 4.79 -22.34 -32.25
C ALA A 370 5.40 -22.27 -33.67
N ARG A 371 5.57 -23.44 -34.30
CA ARG A 371 5.52 -23.62 -35.76
C ARG A 371 4.91 -24.98 -36.16
N PRO A 372 4.05 -25.03 -37.19
CA PRO A 372 3.66 -26.26 -37.88
C PRO A 372 4.63 -26.56 -39.03
N GLY A 373 4.88 -27.84 -39.34
CA GLY A 373 5.60 -28.19 -40.58
C GLY A 373 6.32 -29.53 -40.56
N ARG A 374 5.80 -30.46 -41.35
CA ARG A 374 6.20 -31.85 -41.58
C ARG A 374 7.64 -32.10 -42.10
N ARG A 375 8.16 -33.26 -41.67
CA ARG A 375 8.93 -34.31 -42.41
C ARG A 375 10.48 -34.25 -42.55
N ARG A 376 11.09 -35.22 -41.82
CA ARG A 376 12.06 -36.28 -42.26
C ARG A 376 13.56 -35.89 -42.49
N PRO A 377 14.52 -36.85 -42.43
CA PRO A 377 14.98 -37.53 -41.19
C PRO A 377 16.53 -37.75 -41.10
N ALA A 378 16.95 -38.23 -39.92
CA ALA A 378 18.04 -39.20 -39.68
C ALA A 378 19.53 -38.80 -39.76
N GLU A 379 20.24 -39.33 -38.74
CA GLU A 379 21.65 -39.82 -38.62
C GLU A 379 22.38 -39.14 -37.45
N ARG A 380 22.31 -39.65 -36.21
CA ARG A 380 22.99 -40.82 -35.58
C ARG A 380 24.52 -40.92 -35.79
N HIS A 381 25.21 -40.67 -34.67
CA HIS A 381 26.31 -41.45 -34.06
C HIS A 381 27.78 -41.05 -34.26
N GLY A 382 28.50 -41.03 -33.13
CA GLY A 382 29.95 -41.05 -33.02
C GLY A 382 30.41 -40.42 -31.69
N ARG A 383 30.25 -41.12 -30.56
CA ARG A 383 31.29 -41.91 -29.85
C ARG A 383 32.14 -41.10 -28.86
N ALA A 384 32.17 -41.62 -27.63
CA ALA A 384 32.96 -41.19 -26.49
C ALA A 384 34.37 -41.79 -26.50
N ASP A 385 35.32 -41.13 -25.82
CA ASP A 385 36.47 -41.80 -25.19
C ASP A 385 36.89 -41.01 -23.91
N PRO A 386 37.09 -41.67 -22.74
CA PRO A 386 37.40 -41.01 -21.46
C PRO A 386 38.83 -41.28 -20.98
N ARG A 387 39.57 -40.29 -20.46
CA ARG A 387 40.79 -40.52 -19.65
C ARG A 387 40.96 -39.53 -18.49
N ARG A 388 41.10 -40.13 -17.29
CA ARG A 388 41.39 -39.65 -15.92
C ARG A 388 42.79 -39.00 -15.77
N PRO A 389 43.25 -38.46 -14.60
CA PRO A 389 42.84 -38.78 -13.21
C PRO A 389 42.72 -37.62 -12.19
N ALA A 390 42.20 -38.03 -11.02
CA ALA A 390 41.97 -37.25 -9.81
C ALA A 390 43.23 -37.03 -8.96
N VAL A 391 43.25 -35.93 -8.22
CA VAL A 391 44.14 -35.71 -7.07
C VAL A 391 43.26 -35.48 -5.83
N ARG A 392 43.31 -36.41 -4.87
CA ARG A 392 42.80 -36.24 -3.51
C ARG A 392 43.95 -35.74 -2.64
N VAL A 393 43.74 -34.65 -1.93
CA VAL A 393 44.57 -34.24 -0.79
C VAL A 393 43.71 -34.33 0.46
N ALA A 394 44.10 -35.22 1.37
CA ALA A 394 43.57 -35.31 2.73
C ALA A 394 44.43 -34.43 3.66
N CYS A 395 43.79 -33.73 4.60
CA CYS A 395 44.44 -33.06 5.72
C CYS A 395 43.58 -33.25 7.01
N PRO A 396 44.21 -33.30 8.19
CA PRO A 396 43.74 -33.99 9.41
C PRO A 396 42.77 -33.13 10.26
N PRO A 397 42.08 -33.71 11.27
CA PRO A 397 41.10 -32.97 12.06
C PRO A 397 41.78 -32.14 13.15
N PRO A 398 41.43 -30.85 13.33
CA PRO A 398 41.80 -30.12 14.53
C PRO A 398 40.60 -29.96 15.46
N ARG A 399 40.67 -30.74 16.54
CA ARG A 399 40.37 -30.41 17.94
C ARG A 399 39.32 -29.32 18.23
N ASP A 400 38.29 -29.80 18.90
CA ASP A 400 37.31 -29.05 19.68
C ASP A 400 37.97 -28.00 20.58
N ARG A 401 37.59 -26.73 20.36
CA ARG A 401 37.79 -25.62 21.29
C ARG A 401 36.52 -24.79 21.27
N GLY A 402 35.64 -25.08 22.23
CA GLY A 402 34.49 -24.25 22.52
C GLY A 402 34.90 -22.79 22.75
N ARG A 403 34.28 -21.88 21.97
CA ARG A 403 34.09 -20.47 22.30
C ARG A 403 32.96 -19.90 21.43
N ALA A 404 31.86 -19.56 22.13
CA ALA A 404 30.73 -18.70 21.80
C ALA A 404 30.57 -18.21 20.35
N ALA A 405 29.44 -18.61 19.74
CA ALA A 405 28.95 -18.09 18.46
C ALA A 405 28.57 -16.60 18.56
N PRO A 406 29.07 -15.71 17.67
CA PRO A 406 28.48 -14.40 17.45
C PRO A 406 27.26 -14.52 16.51
N ARG A 407 26.22 -13.77 16.85
CA ARG A 407 24.87 -13.73 16.26
C ARG A 407 24.88 -13.62 14.73
N GLY A 408 24.20 -14.57 14.07
CA GLY A 408 24.04 -14.65 12.63
C GLY A 408 23.23 -13.50 12.04
N GLY A 409 23.81 -12.81 11.05
CA GLY A 409 23.13 -11.83 10.23
C GLY A 409 22.32 -12.52 9.13
N LEU A 410 21.01 -12.27 9.12
CA LEU A 410 20.02 -12.80 8.17
C LEU A 410 20.39 -12.45 6.71
N LEU A 411 20.83 -13.45 5.94
CA LEU A 411 20.85 -13.43 4.48
C LEU A 411 19.47 -13.94 4.00
N MET A 412 18.71 -13.09 3.31
CA MET A 412 17.42 -13.49 2.69
C MET A 412 17.72 -14.31 1.42
N ASP A 413 17.60 -15.64 1.52
CA ASP A 413 17.45 -16.59 0.41
C ASP A 413 16.99 -17.95 0.96
N LEU A 414 15.92 -18.57 0.43
CA LEU A 414 15.54 -19.98 0.73
C LEU A 414 16.36 -20.99 -0.10
N SER A 415 17.61 -20.63 -0.41
CA SER A 415 18.51 -21.43 -1.24
C SER A 415 18.82 -22.84 -0.69
N THR A 416 18.49 -23.08 0.58
CA THR A 416 18.65 -24.38 1.25
C THR A 416 17.46 -25.31 1.06
N VAL A 417 16.31 -24.79 0.62
CA VAL A 417 15.13 -25.59 0.30
C VAL A 417 15.38 -26.35 -1.00
N THR A 418 15.30 -27.67 -0.93
CA THR A 418 15.50 -28.59 -2.06
C THR A 418 14.20 -29.16 -2.57
N ASP A 419 13.16 -29.22 -1.73
CA ASP A 419 11.92 -29.94 -2.02
C ASP A 419 10.69 -29.13 -1.62
N LEU A 420 9.64 -29.25 -2.44
CA LEU A 420 8.27 -28.82 -2.15
C LEU A 420 7.41 -30.08 -2.14
N VAL A 421 6.81 -30.39 -0.99
CA VAL A 421 6.05 -31.62 -0.77
C VAL A 421 4.58 -31.25 -0.58
N PRO A 422 3.69 -31.57 -1.54
CA PRO A 422 2.25 -31.38 -1.37
C PRO A 422 1.74 -32.37 -0.31
N THR A 423 1.49 -31.89 0.90
CA THR A 423 0.96 -32.69 2.01
C THR A 423 0.34 -31.78 3.06
N ALA A 424 -0.70 -32.30 3.72
CA ALA A 424 -1.25 -31.73 4.92
C ALA A 424 -1.33 -32.77 6.06
N ASP A 425 -0.56 -33.85 5.95
CA ASP A 425 -0.39 -34.84 7.00
C ASP A 425 0.80 -34.47 7.90
N PRO A 426 0.57 -34.13 9.19
CA PRO A 426 1.64 -33.85 10.13
C PRO A 426 2.67 -34.99 10.28
N ALA A 427 2.32 -36.23 9.93
CA ALA A 427 3.27 -37.36 9.96
C ALA A 427 4.43 -37.22 8.95
N ASP A 428 4.26 -36.40 7.90
CA ASP A 428 5.31 -36.13 6.93
C ASP A 428 6.36 -35.13 7.42
N TRP A 429 6.08 -34.44 8.53
CA TRP A 429 6.95 -33.40 9.05
C TRP A 429 8.24 -33.96 9.66
N ARG A 430 9.36 -33.29 9.37
CA ARG A 430 10.67 -33.57 9.96
C ARG A 430 11.37 -32.28 10.34
N ALA A 431 12.34 -32.37 11.26
CA ALA A 431 13.15 -31.22 11.63
C ALA A 431 13.83 -30.59 10.39
N GLY A 432 13.63 -29.29 10.20
CA GLY A 432 14.07 -28.57 9.00
C GLY A 432 12.98 -28.37 7.93
N ASP A 433 11.77 -28.89 8.16
CA ASP A 433 10.61 -28.57 7.33
C ASP A 433 9.85 -27.35 7.86
N ALA A 434 9.17 -26.66 6.95
CA ALA A 434 8.17 -25.64 7.29
C ALA A 434 6.87 -25.85 6.52
N TRP A 435 5.75 -25.61 7.18
CA TRP A 435 4.45 -25.53 6.52
C TRP A 435 4.39 -24.31 5.61
N LEU A 436 3.90 -24.52 4.39
CA LEU A 436 3.69 -23.49 3.38
C LEU A 436 2.20 -23.44 3.03
N ALA A 437 1.60 -22.29 3.26
CA ALA A 437 0.33 -21.92 2.63
C ALA A 437 0.62 -20.82 1.60
N GLY A 438 0.27 -19.56 1.91
CA GLY A 438 0.54 -18.43 1.02
C GLY A 438 2.01 -18.03 0.81
N GLY A 439 2.87 -18.35 1.77
CA GLY A 439 4.32 -18.08 1.70
C GLY A 439 4.74 -16.61 1.71
N THR A 440 3.82 -15.65 1.76
CA THR A 440 4.10 -14.20 1.62
C THR A 440 5.12 -13.68 2.64
N VAL A 441 5.02 -14.15 3.89
CA VAL A 441 5.97 -13.88 4.98
C VAL A 441 7.22 -14.76 4.86
N LEU A 442 7.03 -16.07 4.66
CA LEU A 442 8.11 -17.05 4.64
C LEU A 442 9.17 -16.72 3.58
N PHE A 443 8.72 -16.36 2.37
CA PHE A 443 9.59 -15.93 1.27
C PHE A 443 10.20 -14.55 1.50
N SER A 444 9.60 -13.72 2.37
CA SER A 444 10.12 -12.39 2.67
C SER A 444 11.27 -12.43 3.68
N TYR A 445 11.17 -13.21 4.76
CA TYR A 445 12.23 -13.30 5.77
C TYR A 445 13.34 -14.29 5.38
N GLY A 446 12.98 -15.34 4.62
CA GLY A 446 13.91 -16.40 4.23
C GLY A 446 14.35 -17.28 5.40
N SER A 447 15.11 -18.34 5.09
CA SER A 447 15.72 -19.22 6.08
C SER A 447 16.92 -19.94 5.46
N GLN A 448 17.95 -20.17 6.27
CA GLN A 448 19.12 -20.99 5.91
C GLN A 448 19.07 -22.39 6.52
N THR A 449 18.04 -22.69 7.32
CA THR A 449 17.89 -23.97 8.01
C THR A 449 16.86 -24.87 7.35
N LEU A 450 15.90 -24.28 6.61
CA LEU A 450 14.83 -25.03 5.98
C LEU A 450 15.34 -25.84 4.78
N ARG A 451 14.87 -27.07 4.68
CA ARG A 451 15.21 -28.02 3.60
C ARG A 451 14.01 -28.38 2.73
N ARG A 452 12.83 -28.50 3.31
CA ARG A 452 11.61 -28.75 2.56
C ARG A 452 10.49 -27.82 2.99
N LEU A 453 9.59 -27.55 2.06
CA LEU A 453 8.33 -26.85 2.29
C LEU A 453 7.18 -27.85 2.13
N LEU A 454 6.31 -27.93 3.13
CA LEU A 454 5.13 -28.79 3.12
C LEU A 454 3.93 -27.95 2.67
N ASP A 455 3.47 -28.17 1.44
CA ASP A 455 2.49 -27.32 0.76
C ASP A 455 1.04 -27.72 1.10
N LEU A 456 0.41 -26.91 1.94
CA LEU A 456 -0.97 -27.03 2.37
C LEU A 456 -1.98 -26.64 1.29
N THR A 457 -1.58 -25.92 0.24
CA THR A 457 -2.53 -25.42 -0.78
C THR A 457 -3.16 -26.56 -1.59
N SER A 458 -2.52 -27.72 -1.60
CA SER A 458 -3.02 -28.94 -2.23
C SER A 458 -4.07 -29.69 -1.39
N ALA A 459 -4.32 -29.28 -0.14
CA ALA A 459 -5.17 -30.03 0.80
C ALA A 459 -6.68 -29.99 0.45
N GLY A 460 -7.10 -29.07 -0.42
CA GLY A 460 -8.49 -28.98 -0.88
C GLY A 460 -9.50 -28.57 0.20
N TRP A 461 -9.06 -27.93 1.28
CA TRP A 461 -9.94 -27.46 2.34
C TRP A 461 -10.82 -26.30 1.86
N PRO A 462 -12.15 -26.37 2.03
CA PRO A 462 -13.03 -25.23 1.74
C PRO A 462 -12.58 -24.01 2.54
N ALA A 463 -12.41 -22.88 1.86
CA ALA A 463 -11.88 -21.66 2.50
C ALA A 463 -12.75 -21.23 3.69
N LEU A 464 -14.07 -21.28 3.50
CA LEU A 464 -15.07 -20.88 4.48
C LEU A 464 -16.21 -21.90 4.46
N THR A 465 -16.63 -22.34 5.64
CA THR A 465 -17.77 -23.23 5.81
C THR A 465 -18.69 -22.66 6.87
N VAL A 466 -19.92 -22.33 6.48
CA VAL A 466 -20.99 -21.96 7.40
C VAL A 466 -21.52 -23.23 8.07
N THR A 467 -21.62 -23.20 9.39
CA THR A 467 -22.17 -24.28 10.22
C THR A 467 -23.22 -23.71 11.16
N ASP A 468 -24.04 -24.57 11.77
CA ASP A 468 -25.04 -24.13 12.75
C ASP A 468 -24.40 -23.51 14.00
N ASP A 469 -23.17 -23.91 14.32
CA ASP A 469 -22.40 -23.47 15.49
C ASP A 469 -21.51 -22.25 15.22
N GLY A 470 -21.46 -21.76 13.97
CA GLY A 470 -20.68 -20.59 13.56
C GLY A 470 -19.96 -20.75 12.23
N LEU A 471 -18.85 -20.02 12.05
CA LEU A 471 -18.07 -19.98 10.82
C LEU A 471 -16.74 -20.73 10.99
N GLU A 472 -16.48 -21.73 10.16
CA GLU A 472 -15.16 -22.35 10.05
C GLU A 472 -14.35 -21.68 8.93
N ILE A 473 -13.18 -21.15 9.29
CA ILE A 473 -12.22 -20.53 8.38
C ILE A 473 -11.01 -21.46 8.24
N ALA A 474 -10.80 -22.04 7.06
CA ALA A 474 -9.64 -22.89 6.84
C ALA A 474 -8.34 -22.09 6.99
N ALA A 475 -7.27 -22.72 7.47
CA ALA A 475 -5.97 -22.07 7.58
C ALA A 475 -5.41 -21.61 6.22
N THR A 476 -5.84 -22.27 5.15
CA THR A 476 -5.54 -21.95 3.74
C THR A 476 -6.44 -20.89 3.12
N CYS A 477 -7.53 -20.48 3.80
CA CYS A 477 -8.40 -19.40 3.35
C CYS A 477 -7.57 -18.15 3.08
N THR A 478 -7.63 -17.65 1.85
CA THR A 478 -6.92 -16.43 1.45
C THR A 478 -7.64 -15.20 1.99
N VAL A 479 -6.88 -14.11 2.18
CA VAL A 479 -7.48 -12.83 2.58
C VAL A 479 -8.49 -12.35 1.53
N ALA A 480 -8.26 -12.63 0.24
CA ALA A 480 -9.20 -12.31 -0.82
C ALA A 480 -10.51 -13.09 -0.72
N GLU A 481 -10.45 -14.41 -0.42
CA GLU A 481 -11.66 -15.23 -0.21
C GLU A 481 -12.44 -14.78 1.02
N LEU A 482 -11.74 -14.45 2.11
CA LEU A 482 -12.38 -13.91 3.30
C LEU A 482 -13.03 -12.54 3.05
N TRP A 483 -12.33 -11.63 2.36
CA TRP A 483 -12.87 -10.31 2.01
C TRP A 483 -14.12 -10.40 1.13
N ALA A 484 -14.14 -11.33 0.18
CA ALA A 484 -15.28 -11.55 -0.72
C ALA A 484 -16.42 -12.36 -0.08
N PHE A 485 -16.26 -12.83 1.16
CA PHE A 485 -17.25 -13.70 1.80
C PHE A 485 -18.63 -13.06 1.90
N GLU A 486 -18.71 -11.79 2.30
CA GLU A 486 -19.98 -11.05 2.46
C GLU A 486 -20.83 -11.03 1.17
N GLU A 487 -20.20 -11.10 0.00
CA GLU A 487 -20.87 -11.10 -1.31
C GLU A 487 -21.19 -12.53 -1.80
N SER A 488 -20.76 -13.55 -1.07
CA SER A 488 -20.98 -14.94 -1.42
C SER A 488 -22.40 -15.40 -1.10
N ARG A 489 -22.92 -16.36 -1.88
CA ARG A 489 -24.23 -16.97 -1.63
C ARG A 489 -24.37 -17.59 -0.24
N GLN A 490 -23.26 -18.09 0.34
CA GLN A 490 -23.26 -18.65 1.70
C GLN A 490 -23.44 -17.55 2.77
N ALA A 491 -22.87 -16.36 2.54
CA ALA A 491 -23.03 -15.24 3.47
C ALA A 491 -24.43 -14.63 3.40
N VAL A 492 -25.07 -14.59 2.22
CA VAL A 492 -26.45 -14.07 2.07
C VAL A 492 -27.42 -14.72 3.05
N SER A 493 -27.31 -16.03 3.30
CA SER A 493 -28.19 -16.74 4.24
C SER A 493 -27.93 -16.44 5.72
N VAL A 494 -26.79 -15.84 6.07
CA VAL A 494 -26.39 -15.59 7.47
C VAL A 494 -26.14 -14.12 7.77
N ARG A 495 -26.14 -13.24 6.77
CA ARG A 495 -25.77 -11.83 6.90
C ARG A 495 -26.67 -11.06 7.87
N GLU A 496 -27.98 -11.35 7.85
CA GLU A 496 -28.94 -10.74 8.77
C GLU A 496 -28.78 -11.25 10.22
N ARG A 497 -28.17 -12.43 10.39
CA ARG A 497 -27.89 -13.03 11.70
C ARG A 497 -26.54 -12.56 12.25
N TRP A 498 -25.50 -12.52 11.42
CA TRP A 498 -24.11 -12.32 11.83
C TRP A 498 -23.61 -10.90 11.57
N SER A 499 -24.06 -9.95 12.39
CA SER A 499 -23.66 -8.54 12.31
C SER A 499 -22.15 -8.31 12.46
N ALA A 500 -21.43 -9.17 13.18
CA ALA A 500 -19.99 -9.03 13.35
C ALA A 500 -19.17 -9.34 12.07
N LEU A 501 -19.83 -9.82 11.00
CA LEU A 501 -19.18 -9.94 9.69
C LEU A 501 -18.70 -8.57 9.16
N ASP A 502 -19.31 -7.46 9.58
CA ASP A 502 -18.89 -6.10 9.20
C ASP A 502 -17.43 -5.79 9.60
N LEU A 503 -16.83 -6.56 10.53
CA LEU A 503 -15.41 -6.46 10.88
C LEU A 503 -14.46 -7.03 9.83
N VAL A 504 -14.95 -7.89 8.93
CA VAL A 504 -14.12 -8.64 7.98
C VAL A 504 -13.39 -7.69 7.04
N ARG A 505 -14.11 -6.78 6.37
CA ARG A 505 -13.49 -5.83 5.43
C ARG A 505 -12.49 -4.88 6.12
N PRO A 506 -12.83 -4.16 7.21
CA PRO A 506 -11.86 -3.32 7.92
C PRO A 506 -10.60 -4.07 8.39
N CYS A 507 -10.74 -5.32 8.82
CA CYS A 507 -9.59 -6.15 9.20
C CYS A 507 -8.74 -6.54 7.97
N CYS A 508 -9.36 -6.90 6.84
CA CYS A 508 -8.64 -7.18 5.61
C CYS A 508 -7.92 -5.92 5.06
N ASP A 509 -8.58 -4.76 5.10
CA ASP A 509 -8.01 -3.45 4.74
C ASP A 509 -6.89 -2.99 5.70
N SER A 510 -6.70 -3.71 6.80
CA SER A 510 -5.60 -3.48 7.76
C SER A 510 -4.29 -4.17 7.41
N PHE A 511 -4.26 -4.91 6.30
CA PHE A 511 -3.02 -5.42 5.75
C PHE A 511 -2.21 -4.33 5.05
N VAL A 512 -0.89 -4.36 5.24
CA VAL A 512 0.07 -3.66 4.33
C VAL A 512 0.27 -4.50 3.08
N ALA A 513 -0.78 -4.66 2.29
CA ALA A 513 -0.70 -5.50 1.10
C ALA A 513 -1.71 -5.07 0.02
N SER A 514 -1.28 -5.15 -1.24
CA SER A 514 -2.17 -5.02 -2.39
C SER A 514 -2.98 -6.30 -2.61
N PHE A 515 -4.04 -6.23 -3.41
CA PHE A 515 -4.83 -7.38 -3.88
C PHE A 515 -3.98 -8.60 -4.31
N LYS A 516 -2.83 -8.39 -4.96
CA LYS A 516 -1.89 -9.47 -5.35
C LYS A 516 -1.41 -10.33 -4.19
N ILE A 517 -1.20 -9.70 -3.02
CA ILE A 517 -0.79 -10.39 -1.80
C ILE A 517 -2.01 -10.99 -1.12
N TRP A 518 -3.19 -10.38 -1.17
CA TRP A 518 -4.40 -10.96 -0.59
C TRP A 518 -4.81 -12.27 -1.25
N ASN A 519 -4.59 -12.41 -2.56
CA ASN A 519 -4.85 -13.63 -3.31
C ASN A 519 -3.94 -14.82 -2.94
N THR A 520 -2.91 -14.60 -2.12
CA THR A 520 -1.97 -15.66 -1.71
C THR A 520 -1.81 -15.72 -0.21
N SER A 521 -1.81 -14.58 0.49
CA SER A 521 -1.77 -14.51 1.95
C SER A 521 -2.99 -15.19 2.53
N THR A 522 -2.77 -16.06 3.51
CA THR A 522 -3.81 -16.87 4.14
C THR A 522 -4.08 -16.45 5.57
N VAL A 523 -5.30 -16.63 6.06
CA VAL A 523 -5.72 -16.39 7.45
C VAL A 523 -4.81 -17.15 8.42
N GLY A 524 -4.63 -18.46 8.20
CA GLY A 524 -3.79 -19.28 9.08
C GLY A 524 -2.33 -18.84 9.05
N GLY A 525 -1.77 -18.56 7.87
CA GLY A 525 -0.44 -17.99 7.74
C GLY A 525 -0.23 -16.68 8.52
N ASN A 526 -1.22 -15.79 8.54
CA ASN A 526 -1.16 -14.54 9.32
C ASN A 526 -1.13 -14.82 10.84
N VAL A 527 -2.01 -15.70 11.32
CA VAL A 527 -2.09 -16.09 12.74
C VAL A 527 -0.82 -16.83 13.20
N CYS A 528 -0.37 -17.83 12.45
CA CYS A 528 0.83 -18.62 12.75
C CYS A 528 2.12 -17.82 12.66
N THR A 529 2.17 -16.76 11.84
CA THR A 529 3.35 -15.87 11.85
C THR A 529 3.42 -15.07 13.16
N SER A 530 2.28 -14.77 13.79
CA SER A 530 2.24 -14.15 15.11
C SER A 530 2.93 -12.78 15.16
N LEU A 531 2.73 -11.96 14.13
CA LEU A 531 3.19 -10.56 14.15
C LEU A 531 2.20 -9.70 14.95
N PRO A 532 2.68 -8.74 15.78
CA PRO A 532 1.83 -7.90 16.62
C PRO A 532 0.69 -7.19 15.87
N ALA A 533 0.97 -6.70 14.66
CA ALA A 533 0.00 -6.02 13.79
C ALA A 533 -0.60 -6.97 12.74
N GLY A 534 -0.88 -8.23 13.10
CA GLY A 534 -1.52 -9.21 12.22
C GLY A 534 -3.05 -9.05 12.23
N PRO A 535 -3.68 -8.57 11.15
CA PRO A 535 -5.11 -8.23 11.20
C PRO A 535 -6.03 -9.44 11.34
N MET A 536 -5.59 -10.63 10.91
CA MET A 536 -6.36 -11.85 11.10
C MET A 536 -6.27 -12.34 12.55
N ILE A 537 -5.18 -12.02 13.26
CA ILE A 537 -5.11 -12.20 14.72
C ILE A 537 -6.11 -11.26 15.38
N SER A 538 -6.19 -9.99 14.96
CA SER A 538 -7.18 -9.04 15.47
C SER A 538 -8.61 -9.53 15.29
N LEU A 539 -9.00 -9.90 14.06
CA LEU A 539 -10.33 -10.40 13.74
C LEU A 539 -10.68 -11.65 14.54
N THR A 540 -9.82 -12.68 14.48
CA THR A 540 -10.13 -13.97 15.08
C THR A 540 -10.00 -13.98 16.60
N ALA A 541 -9.08 -13.21 17.20
CA ALA A 541 -9.04 -13.06 18.65
C ALA A 541 -10.25 -12.25 19.17
N ALA A 542 -10.66 -11.20 18.43
CA ALA A 542 -11.80 -10.37 18.82
C ALA A 542 -13.15 -11.08 18.67
N LEU A 543 -13.22 -12.15 17.88
CA LEU A 543 -14.42 -12.96 17.69
C LEU A 543 -14.33 -14.34 18.35
N ASP A 544 -13.49 -14.51 19.37
CA ASP A 544 -13.33 -15.78 20.10
C ASP A 544 -13.03 -17.00 19.20
N GLY A 545 -12.32 -16.75 18.11
CA GLY A 545 -11.87 -17.78 17.20
C GLY A 545 -11.08 -18.86 17.93
N VAL A 546 -11.46 -20.12 17.71
CA VAL A 546 -10.80 -21.29 18.27
C VAL A 546 -10.00 -21.97 17.15
N ALA A 547 -8.69 -21.98 17.30
CA ALA A 547 -7.76 -22.64 16.39
C ALA A 547 -7.83 -24.17 16.56
N GLU A 548 -8.13 -24.90 15.49
CA GLU A 548 -7.95 -26.35 15.41
C GLU A 548 -6.54 -26.67 14.90
N VAL A 549 -5.78 -27.40 15.69
CA VAL A 549 -4.39 -27.75 15.43
C VAL A 549 -4.26 -29.25 15.26
N TRP A 550 -3.58 -29.67 14.19
CA TRP A 550 -3.24 -31.06 13.93
C TRP A 550 -1.75 -31.27 14.16
N GLY A 551 -1.37 -32.39 14.77
CA GLY A 551 0.01 -32.73 15.07
C GLY A 551 0.39 -34.15 14.65
N PRO A 552 1.70 -34.48 14.68
CA PRO A 552 2.19 -35.81 14.33
C PRO A 552 1.55 -36.90 15.19
N GLY A 553 1.43 -38.12 14.64
CA GLY A 553 0.80 -39.24 15.34
C GLY A 553 -0.72 -39.14 15.45
N GLY A 554 -1.36 -38.28 14.64
CA GLY A 554 -2.81 -38.09 14.62
C GLY A 554 -3.35 -37.24 15.77
N THR A 555 -2.49 -36.52 16.47
CA THR A 555 -2.91 -35.65 17.58
C THR A 555 -3.74 -34.47 17.05
N ARG A 556 -4.80 -34.13 17.78
CA ARG A 556 -5.65 -32.97 17.49
C ARG A 556 -5.94 -32.22 18.77
N ARG A 557 -5.85 -30.90 18.72
CA ARG A 557 -6.19 -30.02 19.85
C ARG A 557 -6.83 -28.74 19.35
N THR A 558 -7.56 -28.10 20.25
CA THR A 558 -8.16 -26.78 20.01
C THR A 558 -7.66 -25.79 21.04
N GLN A 559 -7.49 -24.52 20.66
CA GLN A 559 -7.07 -23.45 21.57
C GLN A 559 -7.62 -22.09 21.09
N PRO A 560 -8.01 -21.18 21.99
CA PRO A 560 -8.36 -19.81 21.59
C PRO A 560 -7.20 -19.13 20.84
N VAL A 561 -7.49 -18.42 19.75
CA VAL A 561 -6.46 -17.68 18.98
C VAL A 561 -5.76 -16.63 19.85
N ALA A 562 -6.50 -16.01 20.79
CA ALA A 562 -5.96 -15.05 21.75
C ALA A 562 -4.87 -15.65 22.66
N GLU A 563 -4.89 -16.97 22.89
CA GLU A 563 -3.89 -17.68 23.69
C GLU A 563 -2.83 -18.39 22.83
N LEU A 564 -3.17 -18.71 21.58
CA LEU A 564 -2.24 -19.29 20.62
C LEU A 564 -1.06 -18.35 20.36
N VAL A 565 -1.33 -17.05 20.18
CA VAL A 565 -0.31 -16.03 19.93
C VAL A 565 0.25 -15.50 21.25
N THR A 566 1.51 -15.85 21.55
CA THR A 566 2.14 -15.54 22.85
C THR A 566 3.13 -14.37 22.78
N GLY A 567 3.49 -13.93 21.58
CA GLY A 567 4.31 -12.74 21.36
C GLY A 567 4.70 -12.56 19.90
N GLU A 568 5.53 -11.55 19.62
CA GLU A 568 6.05 -11.32 18.28
C GLU A 568 6.85 -12.54 17.79
N LEU A 569 6.41 -13.11 16.66
CA LEU A 569 6.95 -14.33 16.05
C LEU A 569 6.94 -15.55 17.01
N ARG A 570 6.03 -15.55 18.00
CA ARG A 570 5.93 -16.60 19.02
C ARG A 570 4.48 -17.04 19.22
N ASN A 571 4.27 -18.35 19.21
CA ASN A 571 2.98 -18.99 19.48
C ASN A 571 3.20 -20.36 20.18
N THR A 572 2.10 -21.05 20.49
CA THR A 572 2.12 -22.34 21.18
C THR A 572 2.26 -23.56 20.26
N LEU A 573 2.42 -23.38 18.94
CA LEU A 573 2.54 -24.52 18.01
C LEU A 573 3.88 -25.24 18.24
N ALA A 574 3.79 -26.54 18.53
CA ALA A 574 4.95 -27.40 18.63
C ALA A 574 5.52 -27.73 17.24
N PRO A 575 6.81 -28.14 17.14
CA PRO A 575 7.38 -28.56 15.87
C PRO A 575 6.56 -29.68 15.21
N GLY A 576 6.14 -29.46 13.97
CA GLY A 576 5.31 -30.38 13.20
C GLY A 576 3.81 -30.22 13.37
N GLU A 577 3.35 -29.44 14.34
CA GLU A 577 1.95 -29.03 14.38
C GLU A 577 1.62 -28.05 13.24
N LEU A 578 0.40 -28.16 12.71
CA LEU A 578 -0.16 -27.23 11.73
C LEU A 578 -1.51 -26.73 12.21
N LEU A 579 -1.80 -25.46 11.92
CA LEU A 579 -3.14 -24.91 12.07
C LEU A 579 -4.01 -25.41 10.91
N ARG A 580 -5.11 -26.09 11.21
CA ARG A 580 -6.04 -26.62 10.20
C ARG A 580 -7.14 -25.62 9.86
N ALA A 581 -7.77 -25.07 10.88
CA ALA A 581 -8.90 -24.16 10.75
C ALA A 581 -9.03 -23.28 12.00
N ILE A 582 -9.82 -22.23 11.89
CA ILE A 582 -10.26 -21.39 13.01
C ILE A 582 -11.79 -21.41 12.99
N ARG A 583 -12.41 -21.85 14.09
CA ARG A 583 -13.85 -21.81 14.26
C ARG A 583 -14.24 -20.55 15.02
N VAL A 584 -15.03 -19.70 14.41
CA VAL A 584 -15.61 -18.51 15.02
C VAL A 584 -17.02 -18.86 15.49
N PRO A 585 -17.31 -18.81 16.81
CA PRO A 585 -18.58 -19.25 17.34
C PRO A 585 -19.73 -18.31 16.95
N ASP A 586 -20.92 -18.88 16.78
CA ASP A 586 -22.13 -18.15 16.39
C ASP A 586 -22.42 -16.93 17.29
N HIS A 587 -22.30 -17.06 18.62
CA HIS A 587 -22.59 -15.95 19.53
C HIS A 587 -21.71 -14.72 19.25
N ALA A 588 -20.41 -14.92 18.98
CA ALA A 588 -19.48 -13.83 18.67
C ALA A 588 -19.79 -13.21 17.29
N LEU A 589 -20.28 -14.02 16.35
CA LEU A 589 -20.70 -13.56 15.01
C LEU A 589 -21.99 -12.71 15.07
N ARG A 590 -22.87 -12.97 16.04
CA ARG A 590 -24.09 -12.19 16.30
C ARG A 590 -23.87 -10.90 17.10
N SER A 591 -22.67 -10.73 17.67
CA SER A 591 -22.35 -9.61 18.57
C SER A 591 -22.37 -8.26 17.85
N ARG A 592 -22.82 -7.21 18.54
CA ARG A 592 -22.58 -5.83 18.10
C ARG A 592 -21.10 -5.52 18.27
N THR A 593 -20.48 -4.85 17.30
CA THR A 593 -19.03 -4.62 17.32
C THR A 593 -18.66 -3.17 17.04
N ALA A 594 -17.49 -2.76 17.49
CA ALA A 594 -16.89 -1.47 17.18
C ALA A 594 -15.39 -1.66 16.89
N PHE A 595 -14.89 -1.01 15.86
CA PHE A 595 -13.51 -1.13 15.38
C PHE A 595 -12.81 0.23 15.45
N ARG A 596 -11.58 0.26 15.98
CA ARG A 596 -10.71 1.44 15.95
C ARG A 596 -9.29 1.07 15.56
N ARG A 597 -8.71 1.84 14.63
CA ARG A 597 -7.35 1.64 14.16
C ARG A 597 -6.64 2.96 13.92
N LEU A 598 -5.36 3.01 14.27
CA LEU A 598 -4.45 4.09 13.89
C LEU A 598 -3.19 3.52 13.22
N SER A 599 -2.78 4.16 12.14
CA SER A 599 -1.54 3.86 11.40
C SER A 599 -0.92 5.15 10.85
N LEU A 600 0.39 5.13 10.63
CA LEU A 600 1.12 6.28 10.05
C LEU A 600 0.74 6.58 8.58
N SER A 601 0.02 5.68 7.92
CA SER A 601 -0.48 5.87 6.55
C SER A 601 -1.81 5.14 6.39
N ASN A 602 -2.66 5.60 5.46
CA ASN A 602 -4.01 5.07 5.23
C ASN A 602 -4.04 3.56 4.95
N LEU A 603 -3.04 3.03 4.22
CA LEU A 603 -2.88 1.60 3.93
C LEU A 603 -1.67 0.98 4.67
N GLY A 604 -1.32 1.55 5.83
CA GLY A 604 -0.11 1.24 6.59
C GLY A 604 -0.28 0.18 7.67
N ARG A 605 0.84 -0.32 8.22
CA ARG A 605 0.79 -1.29 9.33
C ARG A 605 0.13 -0.61 10.52
N SER A 606 -0.82 -1.28 11.15
CA SER A 606 -1.48 -0.76 12.35
C SER A 606 -0.46 -0.50 13.44
N GLY A 607 -0.44 0.72 13.97
CA GLY A 607 0.23 1.06 15.22
C GLY A 607 -0.68 0.76 16.42
N VAL A 608 -1.98 0.88 16.24
CA VAL A 608 -2.98 0.55 17.28
C VAL A 608 -4.19 -0.03 16.58
N LEU A 609 -4.74 -1.13 17.11
CA LEU A 609 -5.98 -1.73 16.60
C LEU A 609 -6.76 -2.37 17.76
N LEU A 610 -7.92 -1.80 18.06
CA LEU A 610 -8.84 -2.28 19.09
C LEU A 610 -10.17 -2.70 18.44
N ILE A 611 -10.72 -3.80 18.92
CA ILE A 611 -12.06 -4.25 18.56
C ILE A 611 -12.84 -4.51 19.84
N GLY A 612 -13.95 -3.81 20.00
CA GLY A 612 -14.93 -4.10 21.04
C GLY A 612 -16.08 -4.91 20.49
N ARG A 613 -16.69 -5.75 21.33
CA ARG A 613 -17.97 -6.38 21.04
C ARG A 613 -18.85 -6.49 22.27
N VAL A 614 -20.15 -6.52 22.05
CA VAL A 614 -21.17 -6.87 23.05
C VAL A 614 -21.87 -8.11 22.57
N ASP A 615 -21.72 -9.19 23.32
CA ASP A 615 -22.33 -10.49 23.02
C ASP A 615 -23.87 -10.39 23.11
N PRO A 616 -24.63 -11.22 22.37
CA PRO A 616 -26.08 -11.14 22.42
C PRO A 616 -26.62 -11.57 23.81
N PRO A 617 -27.83 -11.13 24.22
CA PRO A 617 -28.35 -11.38 25.56
C PRO A 617 -28.44 -12.87 25.94
N ASP A 618 -28.76 -13.75 24.97
CA ASP A 618 -28.82 -15.20 25.13
C ASP A 618 -27.43 -15.85 25.33
N ALA A 619 -26.35 -15.14 24.98
CA ALA A 619 -24.97 -15.52 25.24
C ALA A 619 -24.33 -14.74 26.41
N GLY A 620 -25.15 -14.09 27.24
CA GLY A 620 -24.72 -13.43 28.47
C GLY A 620 -24.49 -11.92 28.35
N GLY A 621 -24.65 -11.30 27.17
CA GLY A 621 -24.69 -9.84 27.02
C GLY A 621 -23.38 -9.09 27.30
N GLY A 622 -22.27 -9.82 27.51
CA GLY A 622 -21.03 -9.24 28.05
C GLY A 622 -20.28 -8.35 27.06
N PHE A 623 -19.56 -7.36 27.59
CA PHE A 623 -18.65 -6.51 26.82
C PHE A 623 -17.25 -7.13 26.78
N VAL A 624 -16.68 -7.22 25.58
CA VAL A 624 -15.34 -7.74 25.35
C VAL A 624 -14.53 -6.72 24.57
N LEU A 625 -13.35 -6.34 25.07
CA LEU A 625 -12.40 -5.47 24.37
C LEU A 625 -11.13 -6.24 24.04
N THR A 626 -10.76 -6.26 22.77
CA THR A 626 -9.53 -6.90 22.29
C THR A 626 -8.53 -5.88 21.77
N VAL A 627 -7.34 -5.86 22.37
CA VAL A 627 -6.22 -4.98 22.02
C VAL A 627 -5.19 -5.77 21.22
N THR A 628 -4.87 -5.28 20.02
CA THR A 628 -3.83 -5.83 19.13
C THR A 628 -3.04 -4.69 18.49
N ALA A 629 -1.96 -5.02 17.77
CA ALA A 629 -1.00 -4.07 17.20
C ALA A 629 -0.22 -3.23 18.23
N SER A 630 -0.88 -2.65 19.24
CA SER A 630 -0.28 -1.96 20.39
C SER A 630 0.61 -2.88 21.22
N THR A 631 0.20 -4.14 21.37
CA THR A 631 0.81 -5.14 22.24
C THR A 631 1.47 -6.24 21.42
N ARG A 632 2.48 -6.91 21.99
CA ARG A 632 3.21 -8.00 21.31
C ARG A 632 2.38 -9.26 21.07
N ARG A 633 1.24 -9.41 21.76
CA ARG A 633 0.24 -10.47 21.62
C ARG A 633 -1.16 -9.88 21.82
N PRO A 634 -2.23 -10.51 21.30
CA PRO A 634 -3.59 -10.09 21.62
C PRO A 634 -3.84 -10.11 23.13
N VAL A 635 -4.53 -9.09 23.62
CA VAL A 635 -5.00 -8.99 25.00
C VAL A 635 -6.51 -8.79 24.96
N GLN A 636 -7.25 -9.66 25.61
CA GLN A 636 -8.71 -9.61 25.65
C GLN A 636 -9.17 -9.35 27.09
N LEU A 637 -9.99 -8.32 27.27
CA LEU A 637 -10.66 -7.97 28.51
C LEU A 637 -12.14 -8.33 28.38
N ARG A 638 -12.72 -8.92 29.42
CA ARG A 638 -14.12 -9.34 29.44
C ARG A 638 -14.82 -8.77 30.66
N PHE A 639 -16.01 -8.24 30.46
CA PHE A 639 -16.86 -7.66 31.49
C PHE A 639 -18.27 -8.24 31.33
N PRO A 640 -18.89 -8.77 32.40
CA PRO A 640 -20.20 -9.37 32.31
C PRO A 640 -21.29 -8.29 32.14
N ALA A 641 -22.46 -8.67 31.61
CA ALA A 641 -23.53 -7.71 31.31
C ALA A 641 -24.10 -7.01 32.56
N ASP A 642 -24.06 -7.67 33.72
CA ASP A 642 -24.53 -7.14 34.99
C ASP A 642 -23.51 -6.20 35.68
N ALA A 643 -22.28 -6.14 35.17
CA ALA A 643 -21.24 -5.21 35.61
C ALA A 643 -20.46 -4.62 34.43
N PRO A 644 -21.11 -3.80 33.58
CA PRO A 644 -20.43 -3.12 32.47
C PRO A 644 -19.41 -2.11 33.03
N PRO A 645 -18.22 -1.97 32.42
CA PRO A 645 -17.17 -1.13 32.97
C PRO A 645 -17.50 0.36 32.82
N THR A 646 -17.21 1.14 33.85
CA THR A 646 -17.03 2.59 33.70
C THR A 646 -15.73 2.88 32.95
N ALA A 647 -15.50 4.14 32.55
CA ALA A 647 -14.24 4.56 31.95
C ALA A 647 -13.04 4.27 32.89
N ALA A 648 -13.23 4.46 34.20
CA ALA A 648 -12.21 4.19 35.21
C ALA A 648 -11.93 2.68 35.36
N ASP A 649 -12.98 1.86 35.37
CA ASP A 649 -12.83 0.39 35.45
C ASP A 649 -12.10 -0.16 34.23
N LEU A 650 -12.43 0.34 33.03
CA LEU A 650 -11.75 -0.06 31.81
C LEU A 650 -10.27 0.34 31.83
N ALA A 651 -9.97 1.57 32.25
CA ALA A 651 -8.59 2.03 32.38
C ALA A 651 -7.79 1.16 33.37
N ALA A 652 -8.36 0.86 34.54
CA ALA A 652 -7.74 -0.02 35.54
C ALA A 652 -7.52 -1.44 35.01
N ALA A 653 -8.48 -1.99 34.27
CA ALA A 653 -8.36 -3.30 33.64
C ALA A 653 -7.26 -3.33 32.56
N LEU A 654 -7.13 -2.27 31.77
CA LEU A 654 -6.05 -2.12 30.79
C LEU A 654 -4.67 -2.07 31.46
N ASP A 655 -4.53 -1.33 32.56
CA ASP A 655 -3.28 -1.29 33.35
C ASP A 655 -2.92 -2.66 33.91
N ALA A 656 -3.91 -3.39 34.43
CA ALA A 656 -3.69 -4.72 35.00
C ALA A 656 -3.31 -5.77 33.94
N ALA A 657 -3.93 -5.70 32.76
CA ALA A 657 -3.74 -6.70 31.71
C ALA A 657 -2.55 -6.42 30.77
N ILE A 658 -2.12 -5.15 30.66
CA ILE A 658 -1.08 -4.71 29.71
C ILE A 658 0.06 -4.05 30.47
N PRO A 659 1.03 -4.84 31.00
CA PRO A 659 2.20 -4.25 31.62
C PRO A 659 3.05 -3.47 30.60
N PRO A 660 3.85 -2.46 31.03
CA PRO A 660 4.58 -1.58 30.12
C PRO A 660 5.47 -2.28 29.09
N ASP A 661 6.05 -3.43 29.43
CA ASP A 661 6.94 -4.22 28.55
C ASP A 661 6.18 -5.05 27.49
N LEU A 662 4.87 -5.16 27.62
CA LEU A 662 4.00 -5.84 26.66
C LEU A 662 3.69 -4.95 25.45
N TYR A 663 3.77 -3.63 25.59
CA TYR A 663 3.64 -2.70 24.47
C TYR A 663 4.78 -2.92 23.46
N HIS A 664 4.41 -2.96 22.18
CA HIS A 664 5.34 -3.21 21.10
C HIS A 664 6.13 -1.94 20.77
N ASP A 665 7.44 -2.08 20.57
CA ASP A 665 8.34 -0.98 20.25
C ASP A 665 8.90 -1.19 18.85
N ASP A 666 8.39 -0.42 17.89
CA ASP A 666 8.84 -0.44 16.50
C ASP A 666 8.70 0.95 15.84
N ILE A 667 9.10 1.05 14.58
CA ILE A 667 9.05 2.30 13.80
C ILE A 667 7.63 2.84 13.57
N HIS A 668 6.59 2.08 13.88
CA HIS A 668 5.19 2.43 13.66
C HIS A 668 4.52 3.06 14.89
N GLY A 669 5.21 3.11 16.04
CA GLY A 669 4.73 3.81 17.23
C GLY A 669 5.54 3.46 18.47
N LEU A 670 5.82 4.47 19.30
CA LEU A 670 6.47 4.30 20.60
C LEU A 670 5.51 3.61 21.60
N PRO A 671 6.02 2.80 22.55
CA PRO A 671 5.19 2.14 23.56
C PRO A 671 4.27 3.10 24.33
N GLU A 672 4.78 4.27 24.72
CA GLU A 672 4.04 5.30 25.45
C GLU A 672 2.84 5.81 24.65
N TRP A 673 3.07 6.16 23.37
CA TRP A 673 2.00 6.58 22.46
C TRP A 673 0.96 5.47 22.23
N ARG A 674 1.42 4.21 22.09
CA ARG A 674 0.50 3.05 21.93
C ARG A 674 -0.37 2.87 23.17
N ARG A 675 0.20 3.07 24.36
CA ARG A 675 -0.53 3.03 25.63
C ARG A 675 -1.61 4.12 25.66
N ASP A 676 -1.24 5.37 25.39
CA ASP A 676 -2.19 6.49 25.40
C ASP A 676 -3.34 6.29 24.40
N MET A 677 -3.02 5.85 23.18
CA MET A 677 -4.03 5.56 22.16
C MET A 677 -4.88 4.34 22.50
N THR A 678 -4.35 3.35 23.24
CA THR A 678 -5.12 2.19 23.70
C THR A 678 -6.19 2.63 24.71
N TYR A 679 -5.88 3.54 25.64
CA TYR A 679 -6.89 4.12 26.54
C TYR A 679 -7.95 4.90 25.78
N ARG A 680 -7.51 5.82 24.90
CA ARG A 680 -8.42 6.68 24.16
C ARG A 680 -9.40 5.88 23.31
N LEU A 681 -8.88 4.98 22.46
CA LEU A 681 -9.71 4.19 21.56
C LEU A 681 -10.54 3.15 22.32
N GLY A 682 -10.04 2.64 23.44
CA GLY A 682 -10.79 1.75 24.33
C GLY A 682 -12.02 2.46 24.91
N GLU A 683 -11.87 3.70 25.35
CA GLU A 683 -12.98 4.52 25.85
C GLU A 683 -13.98 4.89 24.75
N GLU A 684 -13.49 5.27 23.56
CA GLU A 684 -14.37 5.54 22.41
C GLU A 684 -15.24 4.32 22.07
N ILE A 685 -14.65 3.13 22.06
CA ILE A 685 -15.36 1.85 21.83
C ILE A 685 -16.35 1.54 22.96
N ARG A 686 -15.92 1.71 24.22
CA ARG A 686 -16.76 1.46 25.39
C ARG A 686 -17.99 2.36 25.37
N SER A 687 -17.80 3.65 25.10
CA SER A 687 -18.90 4.60 24.96
C SER A 687 -19.81 4.19 23.81
N GLU A 688 -19.30 3.94 22.61
CA GLU A 688 -20.11 3.55 21.45
C GLU A 688 -21.00 2.33 21.71
N LEU A 689 -20.44 1.29 22.33
CA LEU A 689 -21.15 0.02 22.51
C LEU A 689 -22.07 0.01 23.75
N LEU A 690 -21.75 0.77 24.79
CA LEU A 690 -22.49 0.77 26.06
C LEU A 690 -23.43 1.97 26.25
N THR A 691 -23.32 3.02 25.43
CA THR A 691 -24.33 4.07 25.36
C THR A 691 -25.63 3.46 24.80
N GLY A 692 -26.64 3.35 25.67
CA GLY A 692 -27.89 2.60 25.46
C GLY A 692 -28.11 1.44 26.46
N LEU A 693 -27.04 0.79 26.92
CA LEU A 693 -27.10 -0.26 27.96
C LEU A 693 -27.10 0.33 29.38
N LEU A 694 -26.47 1.49 29.58
CA LEU A 694 -26.40 2.20 30.85
C LEU A 694 -27.61 3.13 31.13
N ASP A 695 -28.36 3.50 30.08
CA ASP A 695 -29.47 4.46 30.18
C ASP A 695 -30.86 3.79 30.27
N GLY A 696 -30.93 2.46 30.33
CA GLY A 696 -32.19 1.72 30.53
C GLY A 696 -33.28 1.95 29.47
N THR A 697 -32.93 2.56 28.33
CA THR A 697 -33.88 2.84 27.25
C THR A 697 -33.69 1.84 26.13
N THR A 698 -34.55 0.80 26.13
CA THR A 698 -34.84 0.05 24.92
C THR A 698 -35.56 0.97 23.93
N SER A 699 -34.81 1.62 23.04
CA SER A 699 -35.38 2.14 21.80
C SER A 699 -35.23 1.09 20.71
N ASP A 700 -36.35 0.45 20.42
CA ASP A 700 -36.59 -0.37 19.25
C ASP A 700 -36.34 0.44 17.95
N GLY A 701 -35.75 -0.22 16.95
CA GLY A 701 -35.80 0.11 15.51
C GLY A 701 -35.35 1.50 15.02
N GLY A 702 -34.25 1.54 14.25
CA GLY A 702 -34.04 2.62 13.27
C GLY A 702 -32.60 2.80 12.81
N LEU A 703 -32.25 2.16 11.70
CA LEU A 703 -31.09 2.49 10.86
C LEU A 703 -31.09 3.99 10.50
N ARG A 704 -29.95 4.66 10.68
CA ARG A 704 -29.48 5.77 9.85
C ARG A 704 -27.98 5.64 9.63
#